data_AF-A0A177WW79-F1
#
_entry.id   AF-A0A177WW79-F1
#
_cell.length_a   1.000
_cell.length_b   1.000
_cell.length_c   1.000
_cell.angle_alpha   90.00
_cell.angle_beta   90.00
_cell.angle_gamma   90.00
#
_symmetry.space_group_name_H-M   'P 1'
#
loop_
_entity.id
_entity.type
_entity.pdbx_description
1 polymer ?
#
loop_
_entity_poly.entity_id
_entity_poly.type
_entity_poly.pdbx_seq_one_letter_code
_entity_poly.pdbx_strand_id
1 'polypeptide(L)'
;MESQVVDPHSTPSAYLEKSVRVPAVNIYPCINTDDTDKSSTHSLTCNHSLANVAVFSDSVCGSTAIAAEQASFVPLISSSSSTPGIVRTSTGAAVKMNHAENGATVASLTECPVKPASTTSSPVLVDIASPKLIPTKSRSGLDARKVQEGEFEAERHFYPRVLNANIHPLVSSFFSLGNERILARYTHLNPQVNLDSLKSLLKYKPKYFQWAGMSLFPFMPVCGILDLIFFMLQLPEGQRQMIIVETNSCPSGQKSMPLLSEIGDEHEHGGYGIVIDSTFCELAANADKSLGDLAVVCDKNMMEASGYAAVLADTVKETVWLAEYYVEDPDPPVKWIDGLMYLRDEHKTWHPIRACFRYVTQKPWNRIPINSKTIVLNSIVSCLAGGRNKMMASRAYDFFNSELTGTGMAIRMPETIRNVTKSEIPLWIDSMGGHAVLKVPYSNAGQGVYTITNKKELDDFMNTDHFYDKFIVQSLVGNASWSSVTRAGKFFHVGTIPNKKNHTYVSDLRMMVTANSNGFRPVACYARKARTPLCRNLEDHPELTSWEMLGTNLSVKTDGEWTTEAQRLLLMDRKDFNHLGIGIDDLIDAYIQTVLSVIAIDKMAQRLMKDAPSTAPRDPNYPWYNEKIFDFELFEALNPDKALLDEIVM
;
A
#
# COMPACT_ATOMS: atom_id res chain seq x y z
N MET A 1 -28.68 65.37 -8.68
CA MET A 1 -29.15 66.06 -7.46
C MET A 1 -29.37 65.02 -6.37
N GLU A 2 -29.20 65.45 -5.12
CA GLU A 2 -29.77 64.96 -3.85
C GLU A 2 -30.73 63.75 -3.89
N SER A 3 -30.56 62.68 -3.09
CA SER A 3 -30.75 62.58 -1.61
C SER A 3 -32.24 62.60 -1.19
N GLN A 4 -32.73 61.90 -0.15
CA GLN A 4 -32.11 61.07 0.90
C GLN A 4 -33.23 60.24 1.63
N VAL A 5 -32.85 59.31 2.54
CA VAL A 5 -33.53 58.91 3.81
C VAL A 5 -35.08 58.85 3.90
N VAL A 6 -35.63 57.71 4.40
CA VAL A 6 -36.58 57.64 5.55
C VAL A 6 -36.46 56.27 6.26
N ASP A 7 -36.53 56.30 7.60
CA ASP A 7 -36.76 55.22 8.58
C ASP A 7 -37.33 55.92 9.87
N PRO A 8 -37.70 55.31 11.03
CA PRO A 8 -37.70 53.89 11.42
C PRO A 8 -38.99 53.40 12.16
N HIS A 9 -38.92 52.18 12.70
CA HIS A 9 -39.67 51.62 13.86
C HIS A 9 -41.06 50.96 13.67
N SER A 10 -41.16 49.69 14.11
CA SER A 10 -41.99 49.32 15.28
C SER A 10 -41.66 47.91 15.82
N THR A 11 -41.85 47.72 17.14
CA THR A 11 -41.64 46.49 17.93
C THR A 11 -42.54 46.55 19.19
N PRO A 12 -42.65 45.52 20.04
CA PRO A 12 -42.68 44.07 19.81
C PRO A 12 -44.00 43.45 20.37
N SER A 13 -44.08 42.12 20.46
CA SER A 13 -44.99 41.42 21.39
C SER A 13 -44.34 40.14 21.94
N ALA A 14 -44.77 39.69 23.12
CA ALA A 14 -44.14 38.61 23.90
C ALA A 14 -45.18 37.72 24.61
N TYR A 15 -44.78 36.50 24.97
CA TYR A 15 -45.33 35.54 25.96
C TYR A 15 -44.70 34.15 25.63
N LEU A 16 -44.47 33.20 26.55
CA LEU A 16 -44.71 33.11 28.00
C LEU A 16 -43.62 32.22 28.66
N GLU A 17 -43.44 32.32 29.97
CA GLU A 17 -42.42 31.58 30.75
C GLU A 17 -42.72 30.09 31.00
N LYS A 18 -41.67 29.32 31.34
CA LYS A 18 -41.66 28.45 32.53
C LYS A 18 -40.25 28.00 32.93
N SER A 19 -40.00 27.88 34.24
CA SER A 19 -38.69 27.54 34.81
C SER A 19 -38.81 26.50 35.94
N VAL A 20 -37.85 25.55 36.02
CA VAL A 20 -37.71 24.63 37.16
C VAL A 20 -36.23 24.31 37.44
N ARG A 21 -35.77 24.84 38.58
CA ARG A 21 -34.74 24.36 39.56
C ARG A 21 -33.65 23.35 39.11
N VAL A 22 -32.41 23.69 39.44
CA VAL A 22 -31.27 22.77 39.66
C VAL A 22 -30.87 22.81 41.15
N PRO A 23 -30.58 21.69 41.82
CA PRO A 23 -30.10 21.66 43.21
C PRO A 23 -28.56 21.69 43.35
N ALA A 24 -28.06 21.98 44.56
CA ALA A 24 -26.65 21.94 44.97
C ALA A 24 -26.50 21.16 46.31
N VAL A 25 -25.32 21.24 46.99
CA VAL A 25 -24.96 20.59 48.31
C VAL A 25 -24.62 19.08 48.15
N ASN A 26 -23.58 18.43 48.72
CA ASN A 26 -22.36 18.70 49.54
C ASN A 26 -21.19 17.77 49.01
N ILE A 27 -19.87 17.85 49.27
CA ILE A 27 -18.94 18.55 50.21
C ILE A 27 -18.39 17.70 51.40
N TYR A 28 -17.08 17.42 51.38
CA TYR A 28 -16.10 17.04 52.46
C TYR A 28 -16.20 15.69 53.24
N PRO A 29 -15.11 15.22 53.94
CA PRO A 29 -13.65 15.42 53.76
C PRO A 29 -12.74 14.15 54.01
N CYS A 30 -11.42 14.27 53.74
CA CYS A 30 -10.26 13.69 54.49
C CYS A 30 -8.95 14.34 53.98
N ILE A 31 -8.19 15.12 54.78
CA ILE A 31 -7.05 14.70 55.64
C ILE A 31 -5.82 14.25 54.80
N ASN A 32 -4.77 15.07 54.60
CA ASN A 32 -3.62 15.39 55.49
C ASN A 32 -2.84 14.14 55.95
N THR A 33 -1.51 14.10 56.08
CA THR A 33 -0.43 15.11 56.09
C THR A 33 0.74 14.67 55.17
N ASP A 34 1.80 15.42 54.85
CA ASP A 34 2.10 16.87 54.65
C ASP A 34 3.49 16.91 53.92
N ASP A 35 3.97 18.07 53.44
CA ASP A 35 5.27 18.20 52.74
C ASP A 35 6.00 19.53 53.07
N THR A 36 7.34 19.52 53.18
CA THR A 36 8.20 20.66 53.61
C THR A 36 9.52 20.65 52.84
N ASP A 37 10.13 21.75 52.39
CA ASP A 37 9.96 23.16 52.81
C ASP A 37 10.22 24.15 51.64
N LYS A 38 10.07 25.47 51.85
CA LYS A 38 10.20 26.53 50.82
C LYS A 38 11.35 27.51 51.05
N SER A 39 12.07 27.87 49.98
CA SER A 39 12.71 29.19 49.75
C SER A 39 13.32 29.23 48.34
N SER A 40 13.49 30.36 47.65
CA SER A 40 13.09 31.76 47.92
C SER A 40 12.99 32.58 46.61
N THR A 41 12.15 33.62 46.62
CA THR A 41 12.17 34.89 45.84
C THR A 41 13.38 35.13 44.89
N HIS A 42 13.20 35.61 43.64
CA HIS A 42 12.79 37.00 43.35
C HIS A 42 12.40 37.27 41.88
N SER A 43 11.85 38.48 41.64
CA SER A 43 11.52 39.10 40.36
C SER A 43 12.71 39.81 39.68
N LEU A 44 12.72 39.95 38.33
CA LEU A 44 12.75 41.26 37.63
C LEU A 44 12.76 41.20 36.08
N THR A 45 12.49 42.37 35.51
CA THR A 45 12.29 42.83 34.13
C THR A 45 13.30 42.47 33.02
N CYS A 46 12.73 42.24 31.82
CA CYS A 46 13.01 42.83 30.49
C CYS A 46 14.43 43.26 29.99
N ASN A 47 14.58 43.09 28.66
CA ASN A 47 15.27 43.92 27.66
C ASN A 47 16.66 43.53 27.09
N HIS A 48 16.63 43.35 25.75
CA HIS A 48 17.60 43.77 24.73
C HIS A 48 19.07 43.27 24.72
N SER A 49 19.30 42.39 23.73
CA SER A 49 20.11 42.69 22.51
C SER A 49 21.55 42.16 22.36
N LEU A 50 21.81 41.72 21.12
CA LEU A 50 23.03 41.90 20.29
C LEU A 50 24.40 41.34 20.77
N ALA A 51 24.76 40.25 20.10
CA ALA A 51 25.84 40.21 19.08
C ALA A 51 27.20 39.53 19.36
N ASN A 52 27.67 38.90 18.28
CA ASN A 52 29.06 38.66 17.85
C ASN A 52 29.93 37.54 18.47
N VAL A 53 30.11 36.50 17.64
CA VAL A 53 31.40 36.04 17.07
C VAL A 53 32.61 35.83 18.00
N ALA A 54 33.07 34.58 18.04
CA ALA A 54 34.49 34.23 18.12
C ALA A 54 34.78 33.02 17.22
N VAL A 55 35.96 32.98 16.58
CA VAL A 55 36.42 31.91 15.68
C VAL A 55 37.82 31.46 16.09
N PHE A 56 38.01 30.16 16.30
CA PHE A 56 39.26 29.38 16.26
C PHE A 56 38.81 27.93 15.99
N SER A 57 39.11 27.22 14.90
CA SER A 57 40.32 27.04 14.06
C SER A 57 41.30 25.97 14.58
N ASP A 58 41.87 25.20 13.63
CA ASP A 58 43.03 24.29 13.78
C ASP A 58 42.85 23.02 14.65
N SER A 59 43.67 21.95 14.59
CA SER A 59 44.49 21.29 13.54
C SER A 59 45.08 19.96 14.14
N VAL A 60 45.65 18.94 13.47
CA VAL A 60 45.65 18.37 12.09
C VAL A 60 46.29 16.95 12.16
N CYS A 61 45.93 16.02 11.25
CA CYS A 61 46.56 14.68 11.05
C CYS A 61 46.42 13.63 12.18
N GLY A 62 46.71 12.35 11.86
CA GLY A 62 46.80 11.28 12.86
C GLY A 62 46.64 9.81 12.40
N SER A 63 47.08 9.45 11.20
CA SER A 63 46.96 8.09 10.64
C SER A 63 47.64 6.98 11.47
N THR A 64 47.03 5.79 11.57
CA THR A 64 47.65 4.50 11.20
C THR A 64 46.67 3.33 11.26
N ALA A 65 46.96 2.25 10.52
CA ALA A 65 46.24 0.97 10.61
C ALA A 65 47.11 -0.07 11.33
N ILE A 66 46.46 -1.03 12.01
CA ILE A 66 47.10 -2.22 12.57
C ILE A 66 46.26 -3.45 12.17
N ALA A 67 46.93 -4.53 11.80
CA ALA A 67 46.31 -5.83 11.54
C ALA A 67 46.87 -6.90 12.49
N ALA A 68 45.98 -7.72 13.03
CA ALA A 68 46.25 -9.02 13.66
C ALA A 68 44.95 -9.83 13.47
N GLU A 69 44.91 -10.94 12.74
CA GLU A 69 45.58 -12.25 12.94
C GLU A 69 44.67 -13.22 13.73
N GLN A 70 44.95 -14.52 13.60
CA GLN A 70 43.96 -15.60 13.71
C GLN A 70 43.77 -16.12 15.14
N ALA A 71 42.53 -16.51 15.47
CA ALA A 71 42.24 -17.50 16.50
C ALA A 71 41.02 -18.33 16.11
N SER A 72 41.25 -19.58 15.69
CA SER A 72 40.19 -20.57 15.46
C SER A 72 39.92 -21.36 16.74
N PHE A 73 38.65 -21.68 17.00
CA PHE A 73 38.27 -22.56 18.11
C PHE A 73 37.22 -23.56 17.67
N VAL A 74 37.49 -24.84 17.94
CA VAL A 74 36.61 -25.99 17.66
C VAL A 74 36.44 -26.78 18.96
N PRO A 75 35.22 -27.04 19.44
CA PRO A 75 34.95 -28.06 20.44
C PRO A 75 34.64 -29.39 19.74
N LEU A 76 35.43 -30.43 20.01
CA LEU A 76 35.15 -31.79 19.55
C LEU A 76 34.39 -32.59 20.63
N ILE A 77 33.30 -33.24 20.21
CA ILE A 77 32.75 -34.52 20.68
C ILE A 77 33.08 -34.97 22.12
N SER A 78 32.03 -35.20 22.90
CA SER A 78 31.98 -36.35 23.82
C SER A 78 30.86 -37.30 23.38
N SER A 79 31.04 -38.60 23.59
CA SER A 79 30.14 -39.66 23.13
C SER A 79 29.84 -40.67 24.23
N SER A 80 28.65 -41.25 24.19
CA SER A 80 28.31 -42.45 24.95
C SER A 80 27.36 -43.34 24.13
N SER A 81 27.48 -44.65 24.30
CA SER A 81 26.90 -45.65 23.41
C SER A 81 26.09 -46.68 24.19
N SER A 82 24.94 -47.11 23.65
CA SER A 82 24.32 -48.37 24.04
C SER A 82 23.37 -48.94 22.96
N THR A 83 23.64 -50.19 22.62
CA THR A 83 22.85 -51.18 21.86
C THR A 83 23.60 -52.52 22.08
N PRO A 84 23.00 -53.73 21.92
CA PRO A 84 21.93 -54.06 20.97
C PRO A 84 20.75 -54.87 21.56
N GLY A 85 19.74 -55.13 20.72
CA GLY A 85 18.70 -56.14 20.94
C GLY A 85 18.20 -56.67 19.59
N ILE A 86 18.17 -58.00 19.41
CA ILE A 86 17.93 -58.66 18.11
C ILE A 86 16.67 -59.52 18.17
N VAL A 87 15.77 -59.37 17.20
CA VAL A 87 14.87 -60.45 16.72
C VAL A 87 14.78 -60.38 15.18
N ARG A 88 14.73 -61.55 14.53
CA ARG A 88 14.52 -61.71 13.06
C ARG A 88 13.19 -62.43 12.80
N THR A 89 12.45 -62.01 11.77
CA THR A 89 11.85 -62.85 10.70
C THR A 89 11.23 -61.92 9.64
N SER A 90 11.42 -61.97 8.32
CA SER A 90 11.88 -62.97 7.32
C SER A 90 10.78 -63.77 6.56
N THR A 91 10.06 -63.11 5.64
CA THR A 91 9.55 -63.65 4.35
C THR A 91 8.95 -62.49 3.52
N GLY A 92 9.01 -62.43 2.18
CA GLY A 92 9.80 -63.24 1.24
C GLY A 92 9.00 -63.89 0.10
N ALA A 93 8.43 -63.12 -0.83
CA ALA A 93 7.94 -63.62 -2.13
C ALA A 93 7.83 -62.50 -3.18
N ALA A 94 8.22 -62.78 -4.42
CA ALA A 94 7.95 -61.93 -5.58
C ALA A 94 7.64 -62.83 -6.79
N VAL A 95 6.56 -62.55 -7.54
CA VAL A 95 6.12 -63.38 -8.68
C VAL A 95 5.70 -62.53 -9.88
N LYS A 96 6.54 -62.62 -10.92
CA LYS A 96 6.32 -62.54 -12.38
C LYS A 96 5.00 -61.96 -12.97
N MET A 97 5.18 -61.14 -14.00
CA MET A 97 4.22 -60.91 -15.11
C MET A 97 3.94 -62.18 -15.93
N ASN A 98 2.86 -62.19 -16.72
CA ASN A 98 2.77 -62.92 -18.01
C ASN A 98 1.64 -62.37 -18.92
N HIS A 99 1.69 -62.70 -20.22
CA HIS A 99 0.78 -62.23 -21.28
C HIS A 99 -0.37 -63.22 -21.61
N ALA A 100 -1.51 -62.67 -22.09
CA ALA A 100 -2.39 -63.14 -23.18
C ALA A 100 -3.57 -62.12 -23.30
N GLU A 101 -4.03 -61.57 -24.44
CA GLU A 101 -4.30 -62.03 -25.83
C GLU A 101 -5.73 -62.57 -26.10
N ASN A 102 -6.22 -62.30 -27.33
CA ASN A 102 -7.56 -62.55 -27.90
C ASN A 102 -8.69 -61.61 -27.40
N GLY A 103 -9.74 -61.31 -28.18
CA GLY A 103 -10.08 -61.69 -29.57
C GLY A 103 -11.35 -60.94 -30.06
N ALA A 104 -11.65 -60.93 -31.36
CA ALA A 104 -12.64 -60.02 -31.98
C ALA A 104 -13.90 -60.71 -32.59
N THR A 105 -14.72 -59.92 -33.31
CA THR A 105 -16.02 -60.18 -34.01
C THR A 105 -17.30 -59.93 -33.18
N VAL A 106 -18.37 -59.23 -33.58
CA VAL A 106 -18.96 -58.70 -34.86
C VAL A 106 -19.97 -59.62 -35.58
N ALA A 107 -21.27 -59.24 -35.63
CA ALA A 107 -22.09 -59.09 -36.86
C ALA A 107 -23.64 -59.09 -36.65
N SER A 108 -24.33 -58.03 -37.08
CA SER A 108 -25.65 -58.00 -37.79
C SER A 108 -26.06 -56.53 -38.02
N LEU A 109 -26.02 -55.96 -39.23
CA LEU A 109 -26.83 -56.22 -40.42
C LEU A 109 -28.34 -56.07 -40.14
N THR A 110 -29.16 -55.14 -40.65
CA THR A 110 -29.16 -54.04 -41.67
C THR A 110 -30.36 -54.28 -42.59
N GLU A 111 -31.21 -53.27 -42.81
CA GLU A 111 -31.95 -53.14 -44.07
C GLU A 111 -32.33 -51.68 -44.35
N CYS A 112 -32.39 -51.32 -45.64
CA CYS A 112 -32.75 -50.00 -46.19
C CYS A 112 -33.40 -50.24 -47.56
N PRO A 113 -34.26 -49.33 -48.06
CA PRO A 113 -33.86 -48.70 -49.34
C PRO A 113 -34.36 -47.26 -49.61
N VAL A 114 -33.44 -46.48 -50.23
CA VAL A 114 -33.67 -45.54 -51.36
C VAL A 114 -34.30 -44.14 -51.11
N LYS A 115 -33.84 -43.18 -51.93
CA LYS A 115 -34.16 -41.74 -51.97
C LYS A 115 -35.13 -41.39 -53.12
N PRO A 116 -35.69 -40.16 -53.14
CA PRO A 116 -35.19 -39.18 -54.14
C PRO A 116 -34.67 -37.87 -53.48
N ALA A 117 -34.33 -36.85 -54.28
CA ALA A 117 -33.56 -35.68 -53.85
C ALA A 117 -34.13 -34.34 -54.30
N SER A 118 -33.91 -33.26 -53.53
CA SER A 118 -33.63 -31.90 -54.03
C SER A 118 -33.19 -30.89 -52.94
N THR A 119 -32.11 -30.15 -53.25
CA THR A 119 -31.80 -28.73 -52.95
C THR A 119 -32.24 -28.03 -51.63
N THR A 120 -31.21 -27.51 -50.94
CA THR A 120 -31.12 -26.16 -50.31
C THR A 120 -32.12 -25.69 -49.25
N SER A 121 -31.66 -25.62 -48.00
CA SER A 121 -31.56 -24.35 -47.25
C SER A 121 -30.63 -24.52 -46.03
N SER A 122 -29.86 -23.48 -45.68
CA SER A 122 -28.97 -23.48 -44.50
C SER A 122 -29.69 -22.90 -43.29
N PRO A 123 -29.64 -23.53 -42.10
CA PRO A 123 -30.16 -22.93 -40.88
C PRO A 123 -29.30 -21.74 -40.45
N VAL A 124 -29.95 -20.68 -39.97
CA VAL A 124 -29.30 -19.43 -39.56
C VAL A 124 -28.54 -19.61 -38.24
N LEU A 125 -27.26 -19.24 -38.22
CA LEU A 125 -26.52 -19.03 -36.97
C LEU A 125 -27.06 -17.81 -36.25
N VAL A 126 -27.51 -17.98 -35.01
CA VAL A 126 -27.89 -16.87 -34.13
C VAL A 126 -26.63 -16.43 -33.37
N ASP A 127 -26.09 -15.27 -33.71
CA ASP A 127 -24.98 -14.65 -32.98
C ASP A 127 -25.40 -14.33 -31.54
N ILE A 128 -25.02 -15.19 -30.60
CA ILE A 128 -25.01 -14.85 -29.17
C ILE A 128 -23.79 -13.96 -28.95
N ALA A 129 -23.97 -12.66 -29.21
CA ALA A 129 -22.91 -11.68 -29.12
C ALA A 129 -22.26 -11.69 -27.73
N SER A 130 -20.94 -11.86 -27.69
CA SER A 130 -20.11 -11.62 -26.50
C SER A 130 -20.44 -10.24 -25.91
N PRO A 131 -20.33 -10.04 -24.58
CA PRO A 131 -20.56 -8.74 -23.97
C PRO A 131 -19.56 -7.73 -24.54
N LYS A 132 -20.03 -6.90 -25.49
CA LYS A 132 -19.20 -5.90 -26.16
C LYS A 132 -18.68 -4.96 -25.08
N LEU A 133 -17.35 -4.91 -24.93
CA LEU A 133 -16.68 -3.83 -24.23
C LEU A 133 -17.20 -2.52 -24.81
N ILE A 134 -17.97 -1.78 -24.02
CA ILE A 134 -18.41 -0.43 -24.37
C ILE A 134 -17.12 0.35 -24.65
N PRO A 135 -16.92 0.93 -25.85
CA PRO A 135 -15.69 1.64 -26.15
C PRO A 135 -15.54 2.82 -25.19
N THR A 136 -14.67 2.67 -24.20
CA THR A 136 -14.19 3.79 -23.39
C THR A 136 -13.59 4.79 -24.36
N LYS A 137 -14.12 6.02 -24.40
CA LYS A 137 -13.59 7.09 -25.27
C LYS A 137 -12.07 7.13 -25.12
N SER A 138 -11.34 6.82 -26.20
CA SER A 138 -9.90 6.88 -26.22
C SER A 138 -9.46 8.32 -25.99
N ARG A 139 -9.02 8.62 -24.77
CA ARG A 139 -8.35 9.88 -24.44
C ARG A 139 -7.04 9.86 -25.21
N SER A 140 -6.96 10.67 -26.26
CA SER A 140 -5.86 10.64 -27.23
C SER A 140 -5.65 11.99 -27.90
N GLY A 141 -4.43 12.24 -28.35
CA GLY A 141 -4.02 13.55 -28.85
C GLY A 141 -3.95 14.62 -27.75
N LEU A 142 -3.90 14.21 -26.48
CA LEU A 142 -3.67 15.09 -25.35
C LEU A 142 -2.25 15.68 -25.42
N ASP A 143 -2.06 16.83 -24.78
CA ASP A 143 -0.77 17.52 -24.69
C ASP A 143 -0.43 17.84 -23.21
N ALA A 144 0.85 17.99 -22.93
CA ALA A 144 1.35 18.40 -21.63
C ALA A 144 1.08 19.90 -21.41
N ARG A 145 0.49 20.23 -20.25
CA ARG A 145 0.29 21.61 -19.82
C ARG A 145 1.50 22.06 -19.00
N LYS A 146 2.03 23.26 -19.25
CA LYS A 146 2.94 23.91 -18.29
C LYS A 146 2.18 24.25 -17.00
N VAL A 147 2.88 24.27 -15.88
CA VAL A 147 2.39 24.72 -14.57
C VAL A 147 3.25 25.89 -14.12
N GLN A 148 2.61 26.94 -13.61
CA GLN A 148 3.24 28.17 -13.13
C GLN A 148 3.30 28.21 -11.60
N GLU A 149 4.22 29.02 -11.08
CA GLU A 149 4.27 29.39 -9.66
C GLU A 149 3.00 30.16 -9.28
N GLY A 150 2.39 29.80 -8.15
CA GLY A 150 1.12 30.34 -7.66
C GLY A 150 -0.14 29.65 -8.21
N GLU A 151 -0.02 28.51 -8.89
CA GLU A 151 -1.20 27.75 -9.39
C GLU A 151 -1.84 26.79 -8.36
N PHE A 152 -1.25 26.62 -7.17
CA PHE A 152 -1.82 25.73 -6.15
C PHE A 152 -3.09 26.34 -5.53
N GLU A 153 -4.24 25.72 -5.80
CA GLU A 153 -5.51 26.05 -5.17
C GLU A 153 -6.01 24.83 -4.39
N ALA A 154 -6.05 24.93 -3.06
CA ALA A 154 -6.37 23.80 -2.19
C ALA A 154 -7.71 23.11 -2.54
N GLU A 155 -8.71 23.87 -3.00
CA GLU A 155 -10.01 23.34 -3.45
C GLU A 155 -9.98 22.53 -4.76
N ARG A 156 -8.90 22.63 -5.56
CA ARG A 156 -8.63 21.74 -6.71
C ARG A 156 -7.98 20.42 -6.29
N HIS A 157 -7.34 20.37 -5.13
CA HIS A 157 -6.41 19.31 -4.72
C HIS A 157 -6.84 18.51 -3.49
N PHE A 158 -7.81 19.00 -2.71
CA PHE A 158 -8.40 18.29 -1.57
C PHE A 158 -9.90 18.07 -1.78
N TYR A 159 -10.47 17.03 -1.14
CA TYR A 159 -11.93 16.91 -1.09
C TYR A 159 -12.54 18.04 -0.26
N PRO A 160 -13.71 18.62 -0.62
CA PRO A 160 -14.35 19.68 0.17
C PRO A 160 -14.63 19.28 1.64
N ARG A 161 -14.87 17.98 1.90
CA ARG A 161 -14.98 17.44 3.27
C ARG A 161 -13.70 17.63 4.10
N VAL A 162 -12.53 17.64 3.46
CA VAL A 162 -11.20 17.67 4.10
C VAL A 162 -10.77 19.09 4.44
N LEU A 163 -11.06 20.06 3.56
CA LEU A 163 -10.84 21.49 3.83
C LEU A 163 -11.72 22.02 4.97
N ASN A 164 -12.83 21.34 5.26
CA ASN A 164 -13.73 21.64 6.39
C ASN A 164 -13.51 20.72 7.60
N ALA A 165 -12.41 19.95 7.64
CA ALA A 165 -12.16 18.94 8.67
C ALA A 165 -11.04 19.34 9.64
N ASN A 166 -11.39 19.59 10.89
CA ASN A 166 -10.43 19.72 11.99
C ASN A 166 -9.77 18.37 12.32
N ILE A 167 -8.44 18.30 12.22
CA ILE A 167 -7.62 17.12 12.55
C ILE A 167 -7.88 16.58 13.96
N HIS A 168 -7.86 15.25 14.14
CA HIS A 168 -7.98 14.62 15.44
C HIS A 168 -6.71 14.83 16.29
N PRO A 169 -6.79 15.28 17.56
CA PRO A 169 -5.61 15.59 18.37
C PRO A 169 -4.60 14.45 18.51
N LEU A 170 -5.06 13.19 18.66
CA LEU A 170 -4.17 12.02 18.70
C LEU A 170 -3.41 11.79 17.39
N VAL A 171 -4.01 12.15 16.24
CA VAL A 171 -3.37 11.98 14.93
C VAL A 171 -2.35 13.08 14.70
N SER A 172 -2.72 14.35 14.98
CA SER A 172 -1.76 15.46 14.98
C SER A 172 -0.55 15.17 15.90
N SER A 173 -0.81 14.68 17.12
CA SER A 173 0.23 14.24 18.05
C SER A 173 1.12 13.12 17.49
N PHE A 174 0.54 12.09 16.85
CA PHE A 174 1.28 11.02 16.18
C PHE A 174 2.23 11.55 15.10
N PHE A 175 1.76 12.40 14.18
CA PHE A 175 2.60 13.01 13.14
C PHE A 175 3.72 13.86 13.75
N SER A 176 3.48 14.52 14.89
CA SER A 176 4.49 15.29 15.62
C SER A 176 5.47 14.47 16.45
N LEU A 177 5.30 13.14 16.63
CA LEU A 177 6.16 12.35 17.53
C LEU A 177 7.63 12.35 17.11
N GLY A 178 7.90 12.06 15.83
CA GLY A 178 9.25 11.81 15.31
C GLY A 178 9.83 10.45 15.74
N ASN A 179 10.80 9.96 14.95
CA ASN A 179 11.27 8.57 15.03
C ASN A 179 11.85 8.16 16.40
N GLU A 180 12.52 9.04 17.14
CA GLU A 180 13.10 8.69 18.46
C GLU A 180 12.01 8.45 19.53
N ARG A 181 10.90 9.21 19.52
CA ARG A 181 9.76 8.97 20.44
C ARG A 181 8.93 7.76 20.02
N ILE A 182 8.75 7.56 18.71
CA ILE A 182 8.14 6.36 18.13
C ILE A 182 8.90 5.10 18.54
N LEU A 183 10.23 5.11 18.39
CA LEU A 183 11.13 4.03 18.78
C LEU A 183 11.02 3.71 20.27
N ALA A 184 11.13 4.71 21.15
CA ALA A 184 11.04 4.53 22.60
C ALA A 184 9.67 3.97 23.05
N ARG A 185 8.57 4.42 22.43
CA ARG A 185 7.23 3.89 22.73
C ARG A 185 7.04 2.46 22.22
N TYR A 186 7.50 2.17 21.00
CA TYR A 186 7.30 0.85 20.38
C TYR A 186 8.07 -0.26 21.09
N THR A 187 9.34 -0.04 21.48
CA THR A 187 10.13 -1.05 22.22
C THR A 187 9.70 -1.19 23.68
N HIS A 188 9.14 -0.15 24.30
CA HIS A 188 8.51 -0.28 25.62
C HIS A 188 7.27 -1.19 25.59
N LEU A 189 6.45 -1.09 24.53
CA LEU A 189 5.29 -1.99 24.31
C LEU A 189 5.68 -3.36 23.76
N ASN A 190 6.88 -3.50 23.20
CA ASN A 190 7.41 -4.73 22.60
C ASN A 190 8.83 -5.00 23.13
N PRO A 191 9.01 -5.45 24.39
CA PRO A 191 10.34 -5.65 24.99
C PRO A 191 11.22 -6.67 24.28
N GLN A 192 10.64 -7.51 23.41
CA GLN A 192 11.36 -8.44 22.54
C GLN A 192 12.05 -7.78 21.34
N VAL A 193 11.72 -6.53 21.00
CA VAL A 193 12.25 -5.83 19.82
C VAL A 193 13.63 -5.24 20.11
N ASN A 194 14.61 -5.61 19.28
CA ASN A 194 15.96 -5.07 19.35
C ASN A 194 15.99 -3.58 18.95
N LEU A 195 16.37 -2.73 19.90
CA LEU A 195 16.35 -1.27 19.79
C LEU A 195 17.20 -0.73 18.64
N ASP A 196 18.45 -1.19 18.53
CA ASP A 196 19.41 -0.72 17.52
C ASP A 196 19.03 -1.16 16.11
N SER A 197 18.48 -2.38 15.99
CA SER A 197 17.87 -2.87 14.74
C SER A 197 16.75 -1.93 14.31
N LEU A 198 15.76 -1.66 15.17
CA LEU A 198 14.67 -0.73 14.85
C LEU A 198 15.18 0.68 14.50
N LYS A 199 16.21 1.16 15.22
CA LYS A 199 16.85 2.46 14.98
C LYS A 199 17.54 2.53 13.61
N SER A 200 18.20 1.45 13.19
CA SER A 200 18.82 1.35 11.86
C SER A 200 17.77 1.33 10.74
N LEU A 201 16.63 0.67 10.97
CA LEU A 201 15.55 0.54 9.99
C LEU A 201 14.79 1.86 9.79
N LEU A 202 14.50 2.60 10.86
CA LEU A 202 13.93 3.96 10.76
C LEU A 202 14.86 4.97 10.08
N LYS A 203 16.18 4.71 10.10
CA LYS A 203 17.23 5.50 9.41
C LYS A 203 17.60 4.97 8.03
N TYR A 204 16.99 3.88 7.56
CA TYR A 204 17.28 3.30 6.25
C TYR A 204 16.89 4.27 5.12
N LYS A 205 17.70 4.29 4.06
CA LYS A 205 17.50 5.17 2.89
C LYS A 205 17.21 4.30 1.66
N PRO A 206 15.95 4.22 1.20
CA PRO A 206 15.59 3.45 0.01
C PRO A 206 16.29 3.97 -1.25
N LYS A 207 16.73 3.05 -2.13
CA LYS A 207 17.37 3.41 -3.42
C LYS A 207 16.38 3.49 -4.57
N TYR A 208 15.34 2.67 -4.56
CA TYR A 208 14.35 2.55 -5.65
C TYR A 208 12.92 2.89 -5.21
N PHE A 209 12.63 2.84 -3.90
CA PHE A 209 11.28 2.95 -3.37
C PHE A 209 11.19 3.92 -2.16
N GLN A 210 11.38 5.21 -2.42
CA GLN A 210 11.41 6.26 -1.40
C GLN A 210 10.02 6.68 -0.90
N TRP A 211 8.98 6.64 -1.73
CA TRP A 211 7.63 7.12 -1.37
C TRP A 211 6.58 6.02 -1.53
N ALA A 212 5.84 5.70 -0.47
CA ALA A 212 5.01 4.51 -0.39
C ALA A 212 3.72 4.71 0.40
N GLY A 213 2.70 3.92 0.07
CA GLY A 213 1.49 3.83 0.91
C GLY A 213 0.94 2.42 0.96
N MET A 214 0.38 2.10 2.13
CA MET A 214 0.02 0.75 2.54
C MET A 214 -1.47 0.66 2.84
N SER A 215 -2.15 -0.44 2.48
CA SER A 215 -3.44 -0.77 3.08
C SER A 215 -3.23 -1.79 4.20
N LEU A 216 -3.68 -1.42 5.41
CA LEU A 216 -3.55 -2.18 6.65
C LEU A 216 -4.93 -2.55 7.21
N PHE A 217 -5.05 -3.72 7.83
CA PHE A 217 -6.21 -4.04 8.67
C PHE A 217 -5.84 -4.08 10.16
N PRO A 218 -6.67 -3.50 11.05
CA PRO A 218 -6.61 -3.77 12.48
C PRO A 218 -7.15 -5.18 12.75
N PHE A 219 -6.28 -6.03 13.29
CA PHE A 219 -6.44 -7.47 13.34
C PHE A 219 -6.16 -8.01 14.76
N MET A 220 -6.61 -9.23 15.11
CA MET A 220 -6.51 -9.84 16.44
C MET A 220 -6.36 -11.38 16.36
N PRO A 221 -5.20 -11.97 16.71
CA PRO A 221 -4.96 -13.41 16.56
C PRO A 221 -5.62 -14.24 17.65
N VAL A 222 -6.14 -15.39 17.22
CA VAL A 222 -6.63 -16.46 18.09
C VAL A 222 -5.87 -17.74 17.75
N CYS A 223 -5.15 -18.26 18.74
CA CYS A 223 -4.57 -19.59 18.70
C CYS A 223 -5.67 -20.64 18.97
N GLY A 224 -5.52 -21.84 18.42
CA GLY A 224 -6.58 -22.85 18.38
C GLY A 224 -6.71 -23.70 19.65
N ILE A 225 -7.03 -23.10 20.81
CA ILE A 225 -7.49 -23.81 22.01
C ILE A 225 -8.80 -23.18 22.51
N LEU A 226 -9.66 -23.98 23.16
CA LEU A 226 -11.02 -23.61 23.56
C LEU A 226 -11.08 -22.86 24.91
N ASP A 227 -12.18 -22.10 25.04
CA ASP A 227 -12.87 -21.67 26.26
C ASP A 227 -12.43 -20.42 27.08
N LEU A 228 -13.48 -19.66 27.46
CA LEU A 228 -13.64 -18.60 28.47
C LEU A 228 -12.88 -17.24 28.40
N ILE A 229 -13.61 -16.22 27.93
CA ILE A 229 -14.02 -15.00 28.70
C ILE A 229 -12.95 -14.21 29.48
N PHE A 230 -12.71 -12.96 29.02
CA PHE A 230 -12.28 -11.76 29.77
C PHE A 230 -11.19 -11.90 30.86
N PHE A 231 -9.95 -11.52 30.53
CA PHE A 231 -9.43 -10.20 30.92
C PHE A 231 -8.29 -9.78 29.97
N MET A 232 -8.07 -8.48 29.74
CA MET A 232 -6.97 -8.02 28.88
C MET A 232 -5.65 -7.97 29.67
N LEU A 233 -4.69 -8.85 29.37
CA LEU A 233 -3.25 -8.63 29.58
C LEU A 233 -2.40 -9.70 28.87
N GLN A 234 -1.41 -9.25 28.10
CA GLN A 234 -0.28 -10.02 27.53
C GLN A 234 -0.62 -11.13 26.51
N LEU A 235 0.39 -11.52 25.72
CA LEU A 235 0.32 -12.59 24.71
C LEU A 235 0.01 -13.94 25.39
N PRO A 236 -0.85 -14.83 24.84
CA PRO A 236 -0.90 -15.14 23.40
C PRO A 236 -2.26 -15.03 22.68
N GLU A 237 -3.41 -14.96 23.37
CA GLU A 237 -4.72 -14.78 22.74
C GLU A 237 -5.16 -13.31 22.71
N GLY A 238 -5.60 -12.82 21.55
CA GLY A 238 -6.44 -11.62 21.46
C GLY A 238 -5.73 -10.24 21.44
N GLN A 239 -4.43 -10.16 21.19
CA GLN A 239 -3.75 -8.86 21.08
C GLN A 239 -4.04 -8.17 19.72
N ARG A 240 -4.52 -6.93 19.73
CA ARG A 240 -4.70 -6.16 18.48
C ARG A 240 -3.35 -5.82 17.81
N GLN A 241 -3.26 -6.02 16.50
CA GLN A 241 -2.06 -5.80 15.69
C GLN A 241 -2.44 -5.33 14.27
N MET A 242 -1.57 -4.54 13.61
CA MET A 242 -1.75 -4.13 12.21
C MET A 242 -1.16 -5.17 11.23
N ILE A 243 -1.91 -5.56 10.21
CA ILE A 243 -1.44 -6.50 9.17
C ILE A 243 -1.47 -5.90 7.75
N ILE A 244 -0.48 -6.29 6.94
CA ILE A 244 -0.19 -5.79 5.59
C ILE A 244 -1.05 -6.51 4.55
N VAL A 245 -1.83 -5.75 3.76
CA VAL A 245 -2.75 -6.30 2.74
C VAL A 245 -2.28 -6.03 1.30
N GLU A 246 -1.75 -4.84 1.05
CA GLU A 246 -1.16 -4.41 -0.23
C GLU A 246 -0.28 -3.16 -0.07
N THR A 247 0.86 -3.13 -0.78
CA THR A 247 1.73 -1.95 -0.93
C THR A 247 1.45 -1.27 -2.27
N ASN A 248 1.54 0.07 -2.31
CA ASN A 248 1.38 0.88 -3.52
C ASN A 248 2.57 1.85 -3.70
N SER A 249 3.24 1.82 -4.87
CA SER A 249 4.38 2.70 -5.22
C SER A 249 4.03 4.01 -5.96
N CYS A 250 2.73 4.30 -6.10
CA CYS A 250 2.20 5.67 -6.16
C CYS A 250 0.89 5.62 -5.37
N PRO A 251 0.91 5.94 -4.06
CA PRO A 251 -0.28 5.94 -3.23
C PRO A 251 -1.16 7.17 -3.48
N SER A 252 -2.46 7.00 -3.27
CA SER A 252 -3.45 8.07 -3.20
C SER A 252 -3.77 8.33 -1.73
N GLY A 253 -4.00 9.58 -1.32
CA GLY A 253 -4.36 9.89 0.06
C GLY A 253 -4.24 11.34 0.52
N GLN A 254 -3.51 12.21 -0.20
CA GLN A 254 -3.31 13.60 0.22
C GLN A 254 -4.63 14.37 0.22
N LYS A 255 -5.40 14.24 -0.86
CA LYS A 255 -6.76 14.79 -0.97
C LYS A 255 -7.76 14.31 0.10
N SER A 256 -7.37 13.29 0.88
CA SER A 256 -8.15 12.63 1.94
C SER A 256 -7.62 12.91 3.35
N MET A 257 -6.52 13.64 3.49
CA MET A 257 -5.83 13.91 4.76
C MET A 257 -6.10 15.36 5.19
N PRO A 258 -6.76 15.61 6.34
CA PRO A 258 -6.89 16.95 6.90
C PRO A 258 -5.52 17.59 7.17
N LEU A 259 -5.43 18.91 6.99
CA LEU A 259 -4.19 19.64 7.26
C LEU A 259 -3.80 19.51 8.75
N LEU A 260 -2.50 19.41 9.03
CA LEU A 260 -1.97 19.27 10.39
C LEU A 260 -1.91 20.60 11.15
N SER A 261 -1.93 21.72 10.41
CA SER A 261 -2.02 23.11 10.87
C SER A 261 -2.98 23.86 9.92
N GLU A 262 -3.70 24.84 10.45
CA GLU A 262 -4.60 25.73 9.70
C GLU A 262 -3.99 27.15 9.55
N ILE A 263 -2.70 27.32 9.90
CA ILE A 263 -2.01 28.61 9.98
C ILE A 263 -0.68 28.56 9.22
N GLY A 264 -0.54 29.43 8.22
CA GLY A 264 0.70 29.69 7.48
C GLY A 264 0.78 28.98 6.11
N ASP A 265 1.18 29.73 5.10
CA ASP A 265 1.17 29.38 3.67
C ASP A 265 1.89 28.03 3.40
N GLU A 266 3.02 27.79 4.07
CA GLU A 266 3.79 26.54 4.02
C GLU A 266 2.98 25.27 4.38
N HIS A 267 1.85 25.43 5.09
CA HIS A 267 0.98 24.33 5.49
C HIS A 267 -0.18 24.05 4.52
N GLU A 268 -0.49 24.96 3.58
CA GLU A 268 -1.58 24.75 2.60
C GLU A 268 -1.27 23.59 1.64
N HIS A 269 0.01 23.40 1.31
CA HIS A 269 0.50 22.26 0.55
C HIS A 269 0.31 20.92 1.28
N GLY A 270 0.12 20.94 2.60
CA GLY A 270 -0.11 19.76 3.44
C GLY A 270 0.87 18.61 3.15
N GLY A 271 0.31 17.43 2.87
CA GLY A 271 1.10 16.24 2.53
C GLY A 271 1.77 16.26 1.15
N TYR A 272 1.38 17.17 0.23
CA TYR A 272 2.00 17.29 -1.10
C TYR A 272 3.44 17.79 -0.98
N GLY A 273 3.65 18.93 -0.33
CA GLY A 273 5.00 19.49 -0.05
C GLY A 273 5.87 18.50 0.71
N ILE A 274 5.31 17.82 1.71
CA ILE A 274 6.01 16.77 2.46
C ILE A 274 6.69 15.71 1.56
N VAL A 275 6.08 15.32 0.43
CA VAL A 275 6.70 14.38 -0.54
C VAL A 275 7.61 15.10 -1.54
N ILE A 276 7.17 16.25 -2.07
CA ILE A 276 7.94 17.03 -3.06
C ILE A 276 9.27 17.48 -2.45
N ASP A 277 9.22 18.30 -1.40
CA ASP A 277 10.37 19.03 -0.87
C ASP A 277 11.41 18.08 -0.28
N SER A 278 10.95 17.07 0.47
CA SER A 278 11.87 16.17 1.20
C SER A 278 12.34 14.96 0.41
N THR A 279 11.62 14.53 -0.65
CA THR A 279 11.95 13.30 -1.37
C THR A 279 12.14 13.52 -2.87
N PHE A 280 11.20 14.20 -3.57
CA PHE A 280 11.37 14.41 -5.00
C PHE A 280 12.48 15.42 -5.31
N CYS A 281 12.53 16.55 -4.62
CA CYS A 281 13.57 17.56 -4.82
C CYS A 281 14.97 17.05 -4.43
N GLU A 282 15.09 16.25 -3.36
CA GLU A 282 16.36 15.59 -2.99
C GLU A 282 16.84 14.63 -4.09
N LEU A 283 15.94 13.90 -4.75
CA LEU A 283 16.28 13.03 -5.87
C LEU A 283 16.61 13.82 -7.15
N ALA A 284 15.75 14.79 -7.51
CA ALA A 284 15.88 15.60 -8.71
C ALA A 284 17.12 16.54 -8.70
N ALA A 285 17.66 16.85 -7.52
CA ALA A 285 18.94 17.56 -7.38
C ALA A 285 20.15 16.75 -7.91
N ASN A 286 20.01 15.43 -8.09
CA ASN A 286 21.04 14.58 -8.71
C ASN A 286 20.88 14.46 -10.23
N ALA A 287 19.82 15.03 -10.82
CA ALA A 287 19.65 15.06 -12.27
C ALA A 287 20.45 16.23 -12.86
N ASP A 288 21.16 15.98 -13.96
CA ASP A 288 21.80 17.05 -14.72
C ASP A 288 20.74 18.04 -15.23
N LYS A 289 20.93 19.34 -14.94
CA LYS A 289 20.03 20.40 -15.41
C LYS A 289 20.09 20.61 -16.93
N SER A 290 21.14 20.14 -17.62
CA SER A 290 21.21 20.19 -19.09
C SER A 290 20.18 19.27 -19.78
N LEU A 291 19.68 18.25 -19.08
CA LEU A 291 18.66 17.30 -19.56
C LEU A 291 17.23 17.88 -19.62
N GLY A 292 17.05 19.18 -19.36
CA GLY A 292 15.78 19.89 -19.52
C GLY A 292 14.93 19.97 -18.25
N ASP A 293 13.62 19.97 -18.44
CA ASP A 293 12.63 20.42 -17.46
C ASP A 293 12.24 19.33 -16.44
N LEU A 294 11.34 19.69 -15.52
CA LEU A 294 10.71 18.78 -14.57
C LEU A 294 9.29 18.42 -15.02
N ALA A 295 8.81 17.24 -14.63
CA ALA A 295 7.45 16.81 -14.96
C ALA A 295 6.72 16.06 -13.85
N VAL A 296 5.40 16.14 -13.86
CA VAL A 296 4.48 15.19 -13.21
C VAL A 296 3.69 14.48 -14.30
N VAL A 297 3.72 13.14 -14.29
CA VAL A 297 3.04 12.31 -15.30
C VAL A 297 2.08 11.35 -14.62
N CYS A 298 0.81 11.33 -15.03
CA CYS A 298 -0.26 10.55 -14.38
C CYS A 298 -1.10 9.73 -15.38
N ASP A 299 -1.79 8.68 -14.91
CA ASP A 299 -2.72 7.90 -15.74
C ASP A 299 -4.14 7.76 -15.16
N LYS A 300 -4.41 8.55 -14.11
CA LYS A 300 -5.70 8.79 -13.47
C LYS A 300 -5.52 9.85 -12.38
N ASN A 301 -6.62 10.22 -11.74
CA ASN A 301 -6.62 10.95 -10.45
C ASN A 301 -5.92 12.32 -10.53
N MET A 302 -6.29 13.10 -11.55
CA MET A 302 -5.72 14.42 -11.84
C MET A 302 -5.67 15.33 -10.61
N MET A 303 -6.69 15.33 -9.75
CA MET A 303 -6.75 16.08 -8.48
C MET A 303 -5.47 16.03 -7.63
N GLU A 304 -4.87 14.84 -7.44
CA GLU A 304 -3.60 14.74 -6.69
C GLU A 304 -2.38 14.98 -7.59
N ALA A 305 -2.43 14.59 -8.87
CA ALA A 305 -1.32 14.78 -9.80
C ALA A 305 -1.04 16.26 -10.09
N SER A 306 -2.09 17.07 -10.28
CA SER A 306 -1.97 18.52 -10.41
C SER A 306 -1.55 19.18 -9.09
N GLY A 307 -1.95 18.64 -7.94
CA GLY A 307 -1.49 19.11 -6.63
C GLY A 307 0.01 18.92 -6.44
N TYR A 308 0.54 17.73 -6.79
CA TYR A 308 1.98 17.51 -6.84
C TYR A 308 2.69 18.40 -7.88
N ALA A 309 2.05 18.75 -9.00
CA ALA A 309 2.66 19.56 -10.05
C ALA A 309 2.73 21.06 -9.71
N ALA A 310 1.68 21.61 -9.08
CA ALA A 310 1.68 22.99 -8.61
C ALA A 310 2.69 23.20 -7.49
N VAL A 311 2.63 22.38 -6.42
CA VAL A 311 3.64 22.43 -5.33
C VAL A 311 5.06 22.23 -5.85
N LEU A 312 5.26 21.37 -6.86
CA LEU A 312 6.56 21.24 -7.50
C LEU A 312 7.03 22.54 -8.16
N ALA A 313 6.15 23.25 -8.88
CA ALA A 313 6.47 24.54 -9.49
C ALA A 313 6.82 25.60 -8.44
N ASP A 314 6.02 25.68 -7.37
CA ASP A 314 6.19 26.63 -6.26
C ASP A 314 7.53 26.42 -5.52
N THR A 315 7.89 25.16 -5.25
CA THR A 315 9.14 24.78 -4.57
C THR A 315 10.38 24.97 -5.45
N VAL A 316 10.34 24.62 -6.74
CA VAL A 316 11.56 24.61 -7.59
C VAL A 316 11.79 25.90 -8.38
N LYS A 317 10.72 26.65 -8.71
CA LYS A 317 10.76 27.87 -9.52
C LYS A 317 11.45 27.70 -10.88
N GLU A 318 11.29 26.51 -11.47
CA GLU A 318 11.70 26.15 -12.83
C GLU A 318 10.47 25.70 -13.65
N THR A 319 10.62 25.42 -14.94
CA THR A 319 9.51 24.86 -15.73
C THR A 319 9.10 23.48 -15.19
N VAL A 320 7.83 23.36 -14.83
CA VAL A 320 7.17 22.10 -14.53
C VAL A 320 6.08 21.82 -15.56
N TRP A 321 6.06 20.59 -16.07
CA TRP A 321 5.04 20.08 -16.98
C TRP A 321 4.11 19.09 -16.26
N LEU A 322 2.83 19.10 -16.63
CA LEU A 322 1.83 18.14 -16.20
C LEU A 322 1.26 17.42 -17.43
N ALA A 323 1.41 16.10 -17.50
CA ALA A 323 0.99 15.30 -18.65
C ALA A 323 0.20 14.05 -18.23
N GLU A 324 -0.81 13.71 -19.04
CA GLU A 324 -1.54 12.45 -18.92
C GLU A 324 -0.92 11.37 -19.83
N TYR A 325 -0.72 10.16 -19.30
CA TYR A 325 -0.07 9.04 -19.99
C TYR A 325 -0.86 7.75 -19.81
N TYR A 326 -2.00 7.69 -20.50
CA TYR A 326 -2.86 6.52 -20.56
C TYR A 326 -2.18 5.36 -21.30
N VAL A 327 -2.64 4.13 -21.03
CA VAL A 327 -2.16 2.91 -21.72
C VAL A 327 -2.84 2.73 -23.09
N GLU A 328 -4.10 3.14 -23.23
CA GLU A 328 -4.90 3.02 -24.46
C GLU A 328 -4.82 4.28 -25.36
N ASP A 329 -3.81 5.14 -25.19
CA ASP A 329 -3.60 6.32 -26.03
C ASP A 329 -2.64 5.98 -27.19
N PRO A 330 -3.09 5.98 -28.45
CA PRO A 330 -2.23 5.74 -29.60
C PRO A 330 -1.34 6.94 -30.00
N ASP A 331 -1.56 8.14 -29.44
CA ASP A 331 -0.73 9.32 -29.67
C ASP A 331 -0.49 10.10 -28.36
N PRO A 332 0.22 9.49 -27.38
CA PRO A 332 0.41 10.07 -26.06
C PRO A 332 1.36 11.28 -26.10
N PRO A 333 1.20 12.26 -25.18
CA PRO A 333 2.13 13.38 -25.05
C PRO A 333 3.47 12.99 -24.43
N VAL A 334 3.78 11.70 -24.25
CA VAL A 334 4.98 11.20 -23.58
C VAL A 334 5.68 10.18 -24.47
N LYS A 335 6.98 10.38 -24.72
CA LYS A 335 7.84 9.42 -25.43
C LYS A 335 9.20 9.29 -24.74
N TRP A 336 9.92 8.23 -25.09
CA TRP A 336 11.28 7.97 -24.64
C TRP A 336 12.23 7.90 -25.84
N ILE A 337 13.39 8.53 -25.73
CA ILE A 337 14.47 8.47 -26.72
C ILE A 337 15.78 8.32 -25.94
N ASP A 338 16.55 7.27 -26.22
CA ASP A 338 17.85 6.96 -25.59
C ASP A 338 17.87 7.02 -24.05
N GLY A 339 16.75 6.62 -23.42
CA GLY A 339 16.53 6.64 -21.97
C GLY A 339 16.06 7.97 -21.39
N LEU A 340 15.91 9.02 -22.20
CA LEU A 340 15.40 10.33 -21.80
C LEU A 340 13.91 10.47 -22.14
N MET A 341 13.12 10.96 -21.19
CA MET A 341 11.71 11.30 -21.39
C MET A 341 11.59 12.62 -22.16
N TYR A 342 10.64 12.68 -23.08
CA TYR A 342 10.21 13.92 -23.74
C TYR A 342 8.69 14.09 -23.61
N LEU A 343 8.25 15.33 -23.39
CA LEU A 343 6.83 15.72 -23.33
C LEU A 343 6.43 16.63 -24.49
N ARG A 344 5.26 16.39 -25.08
CA ARG A 344 4.67 17.20 -26.16
C ARG A 344 3.78 18.30 -25.58
N ASP A 345 4.01 19.56 -25.95
CA ASP A 345 3.13 20.67 -25.60
C ASP A 345 1.99 20.90 -26.62
N GLU A 346 1.10 21.86 -26.32
CA GLU A 346 -0.01 22.26 -27.20
C GLU A 346 0.45 22.81 -28.58
N HIS A 347 1.70 23.25 -28.70
CA HIS A 347 2.33 23.68 -29.96
C HIS A 347 3.00 22.50 -30.70
N LYS A 348 2.88 21.27 -30.17
CA LYS A 348 3.49 20.03 -30.65
C LYS A 348 5.02 20.02 -30.59
N THR A 349 5.61 20.89 -29.78
CA THR A 349 7.04 20.91 -29.44
C THR A 349 7.34 19.82 -28.41
N TRP A 350 8.50 19.17 -28.51
CA TRP A 350 8.91 18.11 -27.60
C TRP A 350 10.01 18.58 -26.65
N HIS A 351 9.69 18.72 -25.37
CA HIS A 351 10.58 19.19 -24.31
C HIS A 351 11.24 18.01 -23.58
N PRO A 352 12.58 17.96 -23.45
CA PRO A 352 13.27 16.92 -22.69
C PRO A 352 13.05 17.10 -21.18
N ILE A 353 12.93 15.99 -20.44
CA ILE A 353 12.66 15.98 -19.00
C ILE A 353 13.79 15.28 -18.24
N ARG A 354 14.43 16.00 -17.32
CA ARG A 354 15.53 15.48 -16.47
C ARG A 354 15.04 14.66 -15.27
N ALA A 355 13.88 15.01 -14.71
CA ALA A 355 13.28 14.27 -13.60
C ALA A 355 11.74 14.32 -13.64
N CYS A 356 11.12 13.18 -13.33
CA CYS A 356 9.69 12.97 -13.40
C CYS A 356 9.12 12.40 -12.09
N PHE A 357 8.11 13.07 -11.53
CA PHE A 357 7.24 12.54 -10.49
C PHE A 357 6.18 11.65 -11.14
N ARG A 358 6.31 10.33 -10.97
CA ARG A 358 5.46 9.33 -11.66
C ARG A 358 4.22 9.00 -10.83
N TYR A 359 3.12 9.65 -11.15
CA TYR A 359 1.76 9.23 -10.74
C TYR A 359 1.10 8.27 -11.75
N VAL A 360 1.88 7.61 -12.62
CA VAL A 360 1.41 6.52 -13.52
C VAL A 360 1.23 5.24 -12.71
N THR A 361 0.00 4.70 -12.66
CA THR A 361 -0.41 3.66 -11.70
C THR A 361 -0.78 2.31 -12.30
N GLN A 362 -1.26 2.27 -13.54
CA GLN A 362 -1.80 1.11 -14.25
C GLN A 362 -0.75 0.57 -15.21
N LYS A 363 -0.26 -0.65 -14.96
CA LYS A 363 0.80 -1.33 -15.74
C LYS A 363 1.98 -0.41 -16.14
N PRO A 364 2.58 0.40 -15.24
CA PRO A 364 3.52 1.45 -15.64
C PRO A 364 4.80 0.92 -16.33
N TRP A 365 5.13 -0.36 -16.13
CA TRP A 365 6.23 -1.09 -16.80
C TRP A 365 6.01 -1.30 -18.31
N ASN A 366 4.83 -1.00 -18.86
CA ASN A 366 4.56 -1.16 -20.30
C ASN A 366 4.84 0.09 -21.15
N ARG A 367 5.25 1.19 -20.53
CA ARG A 367 5.50 2.48 -21.21
C ARG A 367 6.51 3.41 -20.51
N ILE A 368 7.15 2.92 -19.46
CA ILE A 368 8.27 3.59 -18.79
C ILE A 368 9.36 2.54 -18.64
N PRO A 369 10.57 2.77 -19.21
CA PRO A 369 11.66 1.80 -19.19
C PRO A 369 12.15 1.56 -17.76
N ILE A 370 12.82 0.44 -17.54
CA ILE A 370 13.36 0.12 -16.22
C ILE A 370 14.58 1.00 -15.91
N ASN A 371 15.43 1.20 -16.92
CA ASN A 371 16.58 2.11 -16.88
C ASN A 371 16.28 3.39 -17.66
N SER A 372 16.57 4.54 -17.07
CA SER A 372 16.39 5.85 -17.70
C SER A 372 17.48 6.84 -17.32
N LYS A 373 17.73 7.82 -18.20
CA LYS A 373 18.52 9.02 -17.93
C LYS A 373 17.72 10.01 -17.09
N THR A 374 16.42 10.15 -17.39
CA THR A 374 15.45 10.84 -16.54
C THR A 374 15.36 10.15 -15.18
N ILE A 375 15.48 10.89 -14.07
CA ILE A 375 15.22 10.36 -12.72
C ILE A 375 13.71 10.22 -12.51
N VAL A 376 13.22 9.04 -12.13
CA VAL A 376 11.78 8.75 -11.98
C VAL A 376 11.44 8.34 -10.54
N LEU A 377 10.59 9.12 -9.85
CA LEU A 377 10.10 8.78 -8.50
C LEU A 377 8.71 8.11 -8.57
N ASN A 378 8.50 6.89 -8.07
CA ASN A 378 9.50 5.85 -7.78
C ASN A 378 9.92 5.14 -9.07
N SER A 379 11.09 4.51 -9.09
CA SER A 379 11.56 3.70 -10.23
C SER A 379 10.60 2.54 -10.55
N ILE A 380 10.54 2.11 -11.82
CA ILE A 380 9.73 0.96 -12.25
C ILE A 380 10.18 -0.34 -11.57
N VAL A 381 11.47 -0.46 -11.20
CA VAL A 381 11.98 -1.58 -10.39
C VAL A 381 11.16 -1.76 -9.11
N SER A 382 10.78 -0.66 -8.42
CA SER A 382 9.95 -0.72 -7.20
C SER A 382 8.55 -1.28 -7.46
N CYS A 383 8.00 -1.10 -8.67
CA CYS A 383 6.69 -1.64 -9.03
C CYS A 383 6.77 -3.17 -9.17
N LEU A 384 7.75 -3.64 -9.94
CA LEU A 384 7.99 -5.06 -10.23
C LEU A 384 8.43 -5.84 -8.98
N ALA A 385 9.30 -5.25 -8.15
CA ALA A 385 9.82 -5.82 -6.90
C ALA A 385 8.78 -5.99 -5.79
N GLY A 386 7.60 -5.35 -5.91
CA GLY A 386 6.48 -5.55 -4.98
C GLY A 386 5.51 -4.39 -4.86
N GLY A 387 5.96 -3.16 -5.09
CA GLY A 387 5.17 -1.94 -4.91
C GLY A 387 3.95 -1.80 -5.84
N ARG A 388 3.83 -2.65 -6.88
CA ARG A 388 2.60 -2.91 -7.64
C ARG A 388 2.38 -4.39 -7.98
N ASN A 389 3.21 -5.29 -7.43
CA ASN A 389 3.18 -6.73 -7.71
C ASN A 389 3.02 -7.50 -6.40
N LYS A 390 1.80 -7.99 -6.13
CA LYS A 390 1.49 -8.67 -4.86
C LYS A 390 2.24 -10.01 -4.68
N MET A 391 2.61 -10.67 -5.78
CA MET A 391 3.38 -11.92 -5.74
C MET A 391 4.81 -11.67 -5.26
N MET A 392 5.47 -10.68 -5.85
CA MET A 392 6.83 -10.28 -5.47
C MET A 392 6.89 -9.58 -4.11
N ALA A 393 5.87 -8.78 -3.75
CA ALA A 393 5.76 -8.20 -2.41
C ALA A 393 5.80 -9.27 -1.31
N SER A 394 5.00 -10.34 -1.46
CA SER A 394 4.97 -11.44 -0.51
C SER A 394 6.32 -12.18 -0.42
N ARG A 395 7.05 -12.36 -1.55
CA ARG A 395 8.43 -12.90 -1.53
C ARG A 395 9.43 -11.96 -0.84
N ALA A 396 9.32 -10.66 -1.09
CA ALA A 396 10.17 -9.65 -0.47
C ALA A 396 10.00 -9.63 1.06
N TYR A 397 8.75 -9.75 1.53
CA TYR A 397 8.44 -9.84 2.96
C TYR A 397 9.00 -11.11 3.60
N ASP A 398 8.88 -12.29 2.97
CA ASP A 398 9.45 -13.55 3.48
C ASP A 398 10.98 -13.51 3.58
N PHE A 399 11.66 -12.97 2.57
CA PHE A 399 13.11 -12.78 2.60
C PHE A 399 13.52 -11.81 3.70
N PHE A 400 12.84 -10.67 3.84
CA PHE A 400 13.18 -9.69 4.86
C PHE A 400 12.81 -10.14 6.28
N ASN A 401 11.73 -10.90 6.47
CA ASN A 401 11.40 -11.55 7.74
C ASN A 401 12.48 -12.56 8.14
N SER A 402 13.07 -13.26 7.16
CA SER A 402 14.21 -14.16 7.39
C SER A 402 15.45 -13.37 7.85
N GLU A 403 15.72 -12.20 7.26
CA GLU A 403 16.80 -11.28 7.70
C GLU A 403 16.55 -10.69 9.11
N LEU A 404 15.29 -10.52 9.52
CA LEU A 404 14.89 -9.99 10.83
C LEU A 404 14.85 -11.05 11.94
N THR A 405 15.15 -12.32 11.66
CA THR A 405 15.14 -13.41 12.64
C THR A 405 15.98 -13.05 13.88
N GLY A 406 15.37 -13.14 15.07
CA GLY A 406 16.01 -12.78 16.34
C GLY A 406 15.98 -11.29 16.73
N THR A 407 15.52 -10.39 15.85
CA THR A 407 15.37 -8.95 16.18
C THR A 407 14.05 -8.61 16.88
N GLY A 408 13.15 -9.58 17.05
CA GLY A 408 11.80 -9.40 17.60
C GLY A 408 10.80 -8.71 16.66
N MET A 409 11.20 -8.39 15.43
CA MET A 409 10.38 -7.73 14.41
C MET A 409 10.03 -8.67 13.26
N ALA A 410 8.84 -8.49 12.68
CA ALA A 410 8.44 -9.11 11.43
C ALA A 410 7.38 -8.25 10.73
N ILE A 411 7.35 -8.32 9.39
CA ILE A 411 6.21 -7.93 8.57
C ILE A 411 5.11 -8.96 8.77
N ARG A 412 3.96 -8.51 9.31
CA ARG A 412 2.79 -9.35 9.53
C ARG A 412 1.85 -9.24 8.33
N MET A 413 1.61 -10.36 7.65
CA MET A 413 0.74 -10.47 6.48
C MET A 413 -0.16 -11.71 6.60
N PRO A 414 -1.34 -11.76 5.95
CA PRO A 414 -2.11 -13.00 5.84
C PRO A 414 -1.36 -14.06 5.02
N GLU A 415 -1.55 -15.34 5.33
CA GLU A 415 -0.90 -16.46 4.61
C GLU A 415 -1.19 -16.36 3.10
N THR A 416 -0.15 -16.36 2.27
CA THR A 416 -0.25 -16.04 0.84
C THR A 416 0.46 -17.08 -0.01
N ILE A 417 -0.32 -17.93 -0.69
CA ILE A 417 0.17 -18.88 -1.68
C ILE A 417 0.41 -18.14 -3.00
N ARG A 418 1.53 -18.45 -3.67
CA ARG A 418 2.06 -17.73 -4.82
C ARG A 418 2.16 -18.63 -6.05
N ASN A 419 2.28 -18.03 -7.24
CA ASN A 419 2.45 -18.70 -8.53
C ASN A 419 1.30 -19.65 -8.94
N VAL A 420 0.14 -19.53 -8.30
CA VAL A 420 -1.00 -20.46 -8.43
C VAL A 420 -1.66 -20.28 -9.79
N THR A 421 -1.88 -21.38 -10.52
CA THR A 421 -2.65 -21.40 -11.78
C THR A 421 -4.14 -21.55 -11.52
N LYS A 422 -4.97 -21.15 -12.51
CA LYS A 422 -6.44 -21.16 -12.37
C LYS A 422 -7.02 -22.51 -11.94
N SER A 423 -6.44 -23.63 -12.39
CA SER A 423 -6.89 -25.00 -12.06
C SER A 423 -6.52 -25.47 -10.63
N GLU A 424 -5.48 -24.89 -10.01
CA GLU A 424 -5.05 -25.23 -8.65
C GLU A 424 -5.89 -24.53 -7.56
N ILE A 425 -6.59 -23.45 -7.91
CA ILE A 425 -7.26 -22.55 -6.97
C ILE A 425 -8.25 -23.25 -6.01
N PRO A 426 -9.13 -24.18 -6.46
CA PRO A 426 -10.03 -24.88 -5.54
C PRO A 426 -9.30 -25.64 -4.43
N LEU A 427 -8.19 -26.32 -4.74
CA LEU A 427 -7.40 -27.10 -3.78
C LEU A 427 -6.82 -26.21 -2.67
N TRP A 428 -6.38 -25.00 -3.02
CA TRP A 428 -5.87 -24.03 -2.05
C TRP A 428 -6.97 -23.42 -1.19
N ILE A 429 -8.16 -23.17 -1.76
CA ILE A 429 -9.34 -22.69 -1.00
C ILE A 429 -9.79 -23.75 0.01
N ASP A 430 -9.88 -25.01 -0.40
CA ASP A 430 -10.21 -26.14 0.49
C ASP A 430 -9.17 -26.26 1.62
N SER A 431 -7.87 -26.12 1.31
CA SER A 431 -6.79 -26.14 2.31
C SER A 431 -6.86 -25.01 3.34
N MET A 432 -7.50 -23.88 3.00
CA MET A 432 -7.76 -22.73 3.88
C MET A 432 -9.11 -22.83 4.62
N GLY A 433 -9.82 -23.95 4.52
CA GLY A 433 -11.14 -24.14 5.14
C GLY A 433 -12.29 -23.53 4.34
N GLY A 434 -12.23 -23.59 3.00
CA GLY A 434 -13.31 -23.16 2.10
C GLY A 434 -13.43 -21.65 1.87
N HIS A 435 -12.56 -20.85 2.49
CA HIS A 435 -12.61 -19.39 2.45
C HIS A 435 -11.24 -18.84 2.03
N ALA A 436 -11.18 -17.89 1.07
CA ALA A 436 -9.94 -17.25 0.64
C ALA A 436 -10.18 -15.90 -0.08
N VAL A 437 -9.10 -15.16 -0.34
CA VAL A 437 -9.07 -14.00 -1.25
C VAL A 437 -8.13 -14.29 -2.40
N LEU A 438 -8.70 -14.42 -3.60
CA LEU A 438 -7.95 -14.54 -4.84
C LEU A 438 -7.56 -13.14 -5.33
N LYS A 439 -6.31 -12.95 -5.75
CA LYS A 439 -5.86 -11.68 -6.33
C LYS A 439 -5.05 -11.90 -7.59
N VAL A 440 -5.42 -11.18 -8.66
CA VAL A 440 -4.53 -10.92 -9.81
C VAL A 440 -3.34 -10.10 -9.27
N PRO A 441 -2.08 -10.54 -9.41
CA PRO A 441 -0.98 -9.94 -8.66
C PRO A 441 -0.70 -8.48 -9.02
N TYR A 442 -0.91 -8.10 -10.27
CA TYR A 442 -0.47 -6.81 -10.85
C TYR A 442 -1.58 -5.73 -10.92
N SER A 443 -2.85 -6.12 -10.77
CA SER A 443 -4.01 -5.22 -10.80
C SER A 443 -4.06 -4.28 -9.59
N ASN A 444 -4.66 -3.09 -9.73
CA ASN A 444 -4.72 -2.08 -8.66
C ASN A 444 -6.14 -1.54 -8.36
N ALA A 445 -6.28 -0.80 -7.27
CA ALA A 445 -7.51 -0.14 -6.82
C ALA A 445 -8.70 -1.11 -6.56
N GLY A 446 -8.41 -2.34 -6.16
CA GLY A 446 -9.43 -3.39 -5.92
C GLY A 446 -9.85 -4.18 -7.15
N GLN A 447 -9.37 -3.82 -8.35
CA GLN A 447 -9.59 -4.62 -9.56
C GLN A 447 -8.85 -5.95 -9.46
N GLY A 448 -9.47 -7.04 -9.94
CA GLY A 448 -8.89 -8.38 -9.88
C GLY A 448 -8.67 -8.89 -8.45
N VAL A 449 -9.53 -8.50 -7.51
CA VAL A 449 -9.59 -9.05 -6.14
C VAL A 449 -10.96 -9.69 -5.97
N TYR A 450 -10.98 -10.97 -5.57
CA TYR A 450 -12.18 -11.77 -5.42
C TYR A 450 -12.16 -12.42 -4.04
N THR A 451 -13.14 -12.10 -3.21
CA THR A 451 -13.39 -12.78 -1.94
C THR A 451 -14.25 -14.01 -2.22
N ILE A 452 -13.83 -15.16 -1.72
CA ILE A 452 -14.51 -16.44 -1.89
C ILE A 452 -14.91 -16.95 -0.51
N THR A 453 -16.21 -17.07 -0.28
CA THR A 453 -16.80 -17.67 0.94
C THR A 453 -17.81 -18.77 0.63
N ASN A 454 -18.15 -18.96 -0.64
CA ASN A 454 -19.13 -19.94 -1.09
C ASN A 454 -18.84 -20.41 -2.52
N LYS A 455 -19.48 -21.51 -2.94
CA LYS A 455 -19.27 -22.11 -4.26
C LYS A 455 -19.63 -21.16 -5.42
N LYS A 456 -20.66 -20.32 -5.30
CA LYS A 456 -21.05 -19.42 -6.40
C LYS A 456 -19.95 -18.42 -6.71
N GLU A 457 -19.35 -17.79 -5.70
CA GLU A 457 -18.23 -16.86 -5.89
C GLU A 457 -17.01 -17.54 -6.54
N LEU A 458 -16.76 -18.82 -6.22
CA LEU A 458 -15.73 -19.62 -6.87
C LEU A 458 -16.08 -19.94 -8.32
N ASP A 459 -17.28 -20.43 -8.60
CA ASP A 459 -17.75 -20.74 -9.95
C ASP A 459 -17.76 -19.48 -10.84
N ASP A 460 -18.20 -18.32 -10.33
CA ASP A 460 -18.16 -17.02 -11.03
C ASP A 460 -16.71 -16.64 -11.41
N PHE A 461 -15.76 -16.77 -10.47
CA PHE A 461 -14.33 -16.51 -10.73
C PHE A 461 -13.74 -17.51 -11.75
N MET A 462 -14.11 -18.78 -11.65
CA MET A 462 -13.62 -19.85 -12.53
C MET A 462 -14.19 -19.75 -13.95
N ASN A 463 -15.39 -19.17 -14.11
CA ASN A 463 -15.98 -18.85 -15.41
C ASN A 463 -15.54 -17.49 -15.98
N THR A 464 -14.82 -16.66 -15.21
CA THR A 464 -14.26 -15.39 -15.68
C THR A 464 -13.00 -15.62 -16.52
N ASP A 465 -12.87 -14.95 -17.66
CA ASP A 465 -11.63 -14.90 -18.44
C ASP A 465 -10.61 -13.94 -17.80
N HIS A 466 -9.35 -14.37 -17.70
CA HIS A 466 -8.27 -13.61 -17.08
C HIS A 466 -7.10 -13.47 -18.07
N PHE A 467 -6.48 -12.29 -18.12
CA PHE A 467 -5.33 -12.01 -18.98
C PHE A 467 -4.00 -12.60 -18.48
N TYR A 468 -3.88 -12.82 -17.17
CA TYR A 468 -2.68 -13.38 -16.54
C TYR A 468 -2.95 -14.81 -16.05
N ASP A 469 -2.01 -15.72 -16.28
CA ASP A 469 -2.13 -17.14 -15.89
C ASP A 469 -1.89 -17.39 -14.40
N LYS A 470 -1.25 -16.44 -13.69
CA LYS A 470 -0.84 -16.59 -12.30
C LYS A 470 -1.62 -15.70 -11.35
N PHE A 471 -2.02 -16.31 -10.23
CA PHE A 471 -2.75 -15.67 -9.14
C PHE A 471 -1.97 -15.81 -7.82
N ILE A 472 -2.40 -15.06 -6.82
CA ILE A 472 -2.13 -15.39 -5.42
C ILE A 472 -3.43 -15.78 -4.71
N VAL A 473 -3.34 -16.78 -3.84
CA VAL A 473 -4.44 -17.20 -2.94
C VAL A 473 -4.02 -16.77 -1.55
N GLN A 474 -4.75 -15.81 -0.96
CA GLN A 474 -4.45 -15.25 0.35
C GLN A 474 -5.53 -15.61 1.37
N SER A 475 -5.16 -15.92 2.60
CA SER A 475 -6.10 -16.20 3.70
C SER A 475 -7.04 -15.01 3.94
N LEU A 476 -8.34 -15.27 3.91
CA LEU A 476 -9.41 -14.29 4.07
C LEU A 476 -9.54 -13.83 5.52
N VAL A 477 -9.53 -12.51 5.69
CA VAL A 477 -9.69 -11.81 6.98
C VAL A 477 -11.09 -11.22 7.07
N GLY A 478 -12.03 -12.04 7.54
CA GLY A 478 -13.47 -11.74 7.63
C GLY A 478 -13.95 -11.71 9.08
N ASN A 479 -15.13 -12.28 9.37
CA ASN A 479 -15.56 -12.50 10.76
C ASN A 479 -14.83 -13.73 11.37
N ALA A 480 -14.74 -13.84 12.70
CA ALA A 480 -14.10 -14.97 13.38
C ALA A 480 -14.71 -16.34 13.00
N SER A 481 -16.02 -16.36 12.74
CA SER A 481 -16.78 -17.51 12.24
C SER A 481 -16.31 -17.98 10.85
N TRP A 482 -16.17 -17.06 9.88
CA TRP A 482 -15.96 -17.37 8.45
C TRP A 482 -14.62 -16.87 7.86
N SER A 483 -13.62 -16.60 8.71
CA SER A 483 -12.24 -16.38 8.26
C SER A 483 -11.51 -17.69 7.99
N SER A 484 -10.53 -17.66 7.08
CA SER A 484 -9.70 -18.82 6.71
C SER A 484 -8.99 -19.44 7.91
N VAL A 485 -8.79 -20.76 7.84
CA VAL A 485 -7.85 -21.50 8.68
C VAL A 485 -6.46 -21.36 8.05
N THR A 486 -5.45 -21.00 8.86
CA THR A 486 -4.03 -20.99 8.45
C THR A 486 -3.22 -21.86 9.40
N ARG A 487 -1.98 -22.19 9.02
CA ARG A 487 -1.04 -22.91 9.90
C ARG A 487 -0.68 -22.13 11.17
N ALA A 488 -0.89 -20.81 11.18
CA ALA A 488 -0.60 -19.90 12.29
C ALA A 488 -1.87 -19.49 13.08
N GLY A 489 -3.00 -20.16 12.88
CA GLY A 489 -4.29 -19.85 13.53
C GLY A 489 -5.30 -19.21 12.56
N LYS A 490 -6.24 -18.42 13.09
CA LYS A 490 -7.24 -17.69 12.29
C LYS A 490 -7.01 -16.19 12.33
N PHE A 491 -7.15 -15.51 11.19
CA PHE A 491 -7.14 -14.06 11.11
C PHE A 491 -8.54 -13.50 10.76
N PHE A 492 -9.20 -12.81 11.70
CA PHE A 492 -10.48 -12.09 11.53
C PHE A 492 -10.39 -10.59 11.85
N HIS A 493 -11.19 -9.78 11.15
CA HIS A 493 -11.18 -8.32 11.22
C HIS A 493 -11.84 -7.79 12.52
N VAL A 494 -11.21 -6.82 13.19
CA VAL A 494 -11.75 -6.21 14.44
C VAL A 494 -12.94 -5.27 14.17
N GLY A 495 -12.89 -4.56 13.04
CA GLY A 495 -13.93 -3.66 12.57
C GLY A 495 -13.93 -2.27 13.23
N THR A 496 -14.89 -1.46 12.79
CA THR A 496 -15.26 -0.19 13.42
C THR A 496 -15.92 -0.40 14.79
N ILE A 497 -15.91 0.61 15.65
CA ILE A 497 -16.82 0.67 16.81
C ILE A 497 -18.27 0.50 16.30
N PRO A 498 -19.12 -0.33 16.95
CA PRO A 498 -20.51 -0.50 16.57
C PRO A 498 -21.27 0.83 16.54
N ASN A 499 -22.05 1.07 15.49
CA ASN A 499 -22.90 2.26 15.40
C ASN A 499 -24.20 2.11 16.24
N LYS A 500 -25.10 3.11 16.21
CA LYS A 500 -26.38 3.09 16.93
C LYS A 500 -27.36 1.96 16.55
N LYS A 501 -27.07 1.16 15.52
CA LYS A 501 -27.81 -0.07 15.14
C LYS A 501 -27.05 -1.34 15.54
N ASN A 502 -25.97 -1.22 16.32
CA ASN A 502 -24.99 -2.26 16.63
C ASN A 502 -24.27 -2.83 15.39
N HIS A 503 -24.23 -2.10 14.27
CA HIS A 503 -23.52 -2.53 13.06
C HIS A 503 -22.02 -2.18 13.17
N THR A 504 -21.17 -3.20 13.03
CA THR A 504 -19.73 -3.09 12.79
C THR A 504 -19.44 -3.21 11.29
N TYR A 505 -18.45 -2.47 10.79
CA TYR A 505 -18.01 -2.52 9.39
C TYR A 505 -16.53 -2.92 9.31
N VAL A 506 -16.14 -3.63 8.24
CA VAL A 506 -14.72 -3.75 7.89
C VAL A 506 -14.17 -2.38 7.52
N SER A 507 -12.95 -2.11 7.95
CA SER A 507 -12.25 -0.86 7.68
C SER A 507 -10.75 -1.08 7.52
N ASP A 508 -10.15 -0.59 6.44
CA ASP A 508 -8.70 -0.44 6.36
C ASP A 508 -8.24 0.92 6.87
N LEU A 509 -7.01 0.92 7.38
CA LEU A 509 -6.21 2.11 7.59
C LEU A 509 -5.19 2.18 6.44
N ARG A 510 -5.04 3.36 5.85
CA ARG A 510 -4.02 3.64 4.85
C ARG A 510 -2.98 4.59 5.40
N MET A 511 -1.79 4.04 5.65
CA MET A 511 -0.61 4.79 6.10
C MET A 511 0.28 5.09 4.90
N MET A 512 0.69 6.35 4.74
CA MET A 512 1.63 6.80 3.72
C MET A 512 2.93 7.26 4.39
N VAL A 513 4.06 6.84 3.84
CA VAL A 513 5.41 7.22 4.29
C VAL A 513 6.24 7.75 3.13
N THR A 514 7.22 8.58 3.45
CA THR A 514 8.29 8.95 2.54
C THR A 514 9.63 8.85 3.26
N ALA A 515 10.70 8.63 2.51
CA ALA A 515 12.05 8.51 3.03
C ALA A 515 13.02 9.40 2.26
N ASN A 516 14.07 9.86 2.93
CA ASN A 516 15.12 10.70 2.34
C ASN A 516 16.45 10.55 3.08
N SER A 517 17.36 11.52 2.89
CA SER A 517 18.63 11.66 3.60
C SER A 517 18.56 11.52 5.13
N ASN A 518 17.41 11.76 5.76
CA ASN A 518 17.20 11.66 7.22
C ASN A 518 16.47 10.37 7.67
N GLY A 519 16.13 9.47 6.75
CA GLY A 519 15.36 8.24 7.02
C GLY A 519 13.87 8.42 6.72
N PHE A 520 13.01 7.61 7.36
CA PHE A 520 11.57 7.60 7.12
C PHE A 520 10.80 8.67 7.91
N ARG A 521 9.69 9.15 7.35
CA ARG A 521 8.64 9.90 8.06
C ARG A 521 7.23 9.55 7.55
N PRO A 522 6.19 9.58 8.41
CA PRO A 522 4.81 9.49 7.96
C PRO A 522 4.40 10.77 7.22
N VAL A 523 3.51 10.64 6.23
CA VAL A 523 3.10 11.73 5.31
C VAL A 523 1.60 12.01 5.43
N ALA A 524 0.79 10.96 5.33
CA ALA A 524 -0.66 11.04 5.34
C ALA A 524 -1.24 9.74 5.92
N CYS A 525 -2.39 9.84 6.56
CA CYS A 525 -3.13 8.71 7.06
C CYS A 525 -4.62 8.93 6.79
N TYR A 526 -5.36 7.89 6.40
CA TYR A 526 -6.82 7.94 6.28
C TYR A 526 -7.40 6.52 6.35
N ALA A 527 -8.72 6.37 6.51
CA ALA A 527 -9.35 5.06 6.58
C ALA A 527 -10.50 4.90 5.58
N ARG A 528 -10.82 3.66 5.21
CA ARG A 528 -11.90 3.32 4.27
C ARG A 528 -12.75 2.19 4.84
N LYS A 529 -14.07 2.34 4.88
CA LYS A 529 -15.01 1.27 5.31
C LYS A 529 -15.64 0.51 4.13
N ALA A 530 -16.06 -0.72 4.39
CA ALA A 530 -16.88 -1.52 3.48
C ALA A 530 -18.30 -0.92 3.28
N ARG A 531 -19.08 -1.46 2.34
CA ARG A 531 -20.41 -0.95 2.00
C ARG A 531 -21.48 -1.43 2.98
N THR A 532 -21.47 -2.71 3.29
CA THR A 532 -22.42 -3.34 4.23
C THR A 532 -21.73 -3.70 5.57
N PRO A 533 -22.51 -3.93 6.64
CA PRO A 533 -21.97 -4.40 7.91
C PRO A 533 -21.29 -5.76 7.79
N LEU A 534 -20.31 -6.05 8.64
CA LEU A 534 -19.70 -7.38 8.74
C LEU A 534 -20.66 -8.32 9.49
N CYS A 535 -21.35 -9.22 8.78
CA CYS A 535 -22.28 -10.17 9.39
C CYS A 535 -21.56 -11.20 10.29
N ARG A 536 -22.30 -11.85 11.19
CA ARG A 536 -21.78 -12.98 11.99
C ARG A 536 -21.85 -14.29 11.21
N ASN A 537 -22.96 -14.56 10.54
CA ASN A 537 -23.15 -15.73 9.70
C ASN A 537 -23.46 -15.25 8.27
N LEU A 538 -22.86 -15.89 7.26
CA LEU A 538 -23.11 -15.52 5.86
C LEU A 538 -24.57 -15.83 5.45
N GLU A 539 -25.16 -16.84 6.09
CA GLU A 539 -26.57 -17.23 5.95
C GLU A 539 -27.57 -16.18 6.48
N ASP A 540 -27.12 -15.21 7.29
CA ASP A 540 -27.98 -14.13 7.80
C ASP A 540 -28.44 -13.18 6.66
N HIS A 541 -27.67 -13.12 5.56
CA HIS A 541 -27.84 -12.19 4.44
C HIS A 541 -27.42 -12.83 3.09
N PRO A 542 -28.15 -13.86 2.59
CA PRO A 542 -27.80 -14.57 1.36
C PRO A 542 -27.89 -13.72 0.09
N GLU A 543 -28.48 -12.53 0.16
CA GLU A 543 -28.53 -11.53 -0.91
C GLU A 543 -27.24 -10.71 -1.07
N LEU A 544 -26.36 -10.70 -0.06
CA LEU A 544 -25.15 -9.88 -0.04
C LEU A 544 -23.91 -10.68 -0.47
N THR A 545 -23.07 -10.06 -1.31
CA THR A 545 -21.77 -10.64 -1.67
C THR A 545 -20.76 -10.47 -0.54
N SER A 546 -19.80 -11.39 -0.41
CA SER A 546 -18.71 -11.22 0.57
C SER A 546 -17.90 -9.95 0.31
N TRP A 547 -17.81 -9.52 -0.96
CA TRP A 547 -17.11 -8.31 -1.37
C TRP A 547 -17.79 -7.02 -0.89
N GLU A 548 -19.11 -6.99 -0.64
CA GLU A 548 -19.76 -5.79 -0.08
C GLU A 548 -19.45 -5.56 1.39
N MET A 549 -19.23 -6.66 2.13
CA MET A 549 -18.86 -6.67 3.55
C MET A 549 -17.36 -6.49 3.79
N LEU A 550 -16.51 -6.92 2.85
CA LEU A 550 -15.04 -6.83 2.94
C LEU A 550 -14.42 -5.70 2.09
N GLY A 551 -15.10 -5.25 1.04
CA GLY A 551 -14.58 -4.37 0.00
C GLY A 551 -14.51 -2.90 0.40
N THR A 552 -13.36 -2.48 0.94
CA THR A 552 -13.09 -1.10 1.37
C THR A 552 -12.80 -0.12 0.23
N ASN A 553 -12.51 -0.59 -0.99
CA ASN A 553 -12.09 0.26 -2.11
C ASN A 553 -13.17 1.29 -2.48
N LEU A 554 -12.78 2.57 -2.61
CA LEU A 554 -13.70 3.68 -2.88
C LEU A 554 -14.00 3.88 -4.38
N SER A 555 -13.07 3.46 -5.25
CA SER A 555 -13.22 3.56 -6.70
C SER A 555 -14.25 2.57 -7.20
N VAL A 556 -15.24 3.05 -7.94
CA VAL A 556 -16.28 2.24 -8.59
C VAL A 556 -16.29 2.60 -10.07
N LYS A 557 -16.47 1.61 -10.94
CA LYS A 557 -16.61 1.82 -12.38
C LYS A 557 -18.11 1.80 -12.72
N THR A 558 -18.60 2.90 -13.29
CA THR A 558 -20.02 3.09 -13.64
C THR A 558 -20.07 3.59 -15.07
N ASP A 559 -20.83 2.90 -15.93
CA ASP A 559 -20.99 3.22 -17.36
C ASP A 559 -19.68 3.40 -18.14
N GLY A 560 -18.62 2.71 -17.69
CA GLY A 560 -17.27 2.77 -18.26
C GLY A 560 -16.33 3.77 -17.57
N GLU A 561 -16.87 4.82 -16.94
CA GLU A 561 -16.11 5.87 -16.24
C GLU A 561 -15.83 5.54 -14.77
N TRP A 562 -14.88 6.25 -14.17
CA TRP A 562 -14.45 6.04 -12.77
C TRP A 562 -15.08 7.05 -11.82
N THR A 563 -15.94 6.59 -10.91
CA THR A 563 -16.48 7.36 -9.79
C THR A 563 -15.86 6.96 -8.45
N THR A 564 -16.18 7.69 -7.37
CA THR A 564 -15.62 7.48 -6.03
C THR A 564 -16.68 7.61 -4.94
N GLU A 565 -16.91 6.55 -4.16
CA GLU A 565 -17.85 6.52 -3.03
C GLU A 565 -17.28 7.25 -1.78
N ALA A 566 -17.06 8.56 -1.87
CA ALA A 566 -16.45 9.40 -0.82
C ALA A 566 -17.21 9.45 0.53
N GLN A 567 -18.40 8.84 0.61
CA GLN A 567 -19.14 8.63 1.86
C GLN A 567 -18.60 7.46 2.70
N ARG A 568 -17.78 6.58 2.11
CA ARG A 568 -17.04 5.50 2.82
C ARG A 568 -15.60 5.86 3.17
N LEU A 569 -15.16 7.06 2.80
CA LEU A 569 -13.94 7.67 3.32
C LEU A 569 -14.17 8.10 4.78
N LEU A 570 -13.35 7.57 5.69
CA LEU A 570 -13.27 7.97 7.09
C LEU A 570 -12.03 8.85 7.27
N LEU A 571 -12.26 10.12 7.59
CA LEU A 571 -11.19 11.10 7.78
C LEU A 571 -10.48 10.90 9.12
N MET A 572 -9.24 11.40 9.22
CA MET A 572 -8.50 11.50 10.49
C MET A 572 -8.93 12.73 11.32
N ASP A 573 -10.20 13.12 11.19
CA ASP A 573 -10.78 14.31 11.81
C ASP A 573 -11.42 13.99 13.17
N ARG A 574 -11.91 15.02 13.87
CA ARG A 574 -12.58 14.87 15.17
C ARG A 574 -13.85 14.01 15.16
N LYS A 575 -14.44 13.74 13.98
CA LYS A 575 -15.75 13.13 13.79
C LYS A 575 -15.65 11.66 13.36
N ASP A 576 -14.80 11.35 12.38
CA ASP A 576 -14.70 10.03 11.76
C ASP A 576 -13.68 9.14 12.48
N PHE A 577 -12.54 9.67 12.95
CA PHE A 577 -11.43 8.89 13.52
C PHE A 577 -11.88 7.96 14.66
N ASN A 578 -12.70 8.46 15.58
CA ASN A 578 -13.14 7.68 16.74
C ASN A 578 -13.97 6.44 16.38
N HIS A 579 -14.61 6.39 15.21
CA HIS A 579 -15.32 5.19 14.74
C HIS A 579 -14.39 4.01 14.42
N LEU A 580 -13.09 4.25 14.23
CA LEU A 580 -12.10 3.19 13.98
C LEU A 580 -11.67 2.46 15.28
N GLY A 581 -11.87 3.10 16.43
CA GLY A 581 -11.42 2.60 17.73
C GLY A 581 -9.91 2.36 17.80
N ILE A 582 -9.09 3.08 17.00
CA ILE A 582 -7.62 2.98 17.01
C ILE A 582 -7.00 4.05 17.90
N GLY A 583 -5.95 3.68 18.64
CA GLY A 583 -5.16 4.58 19.49
C GLY A 583 -3.89 5.11 18.80
N ILE A 584 -3.07 5.83 19.56
CA ILE A 584 -1.74 6.29 19.08
C ILE A 584 -0.78 5.12 18.83
N ASP A 585 -0.88 4.06 19.64
CA ASP A 585 -0.03 2.87 19.52
C ASP A 585 -0.38 2.03 18.28
N ASP A 586 -1.66 1.95 17.91
CA ASP A 586 -2.12 1.39 16.62
C ASP A 586 -1.51 2.15 15.43
N LEU A 587 -1.41 3.49 15.49
CA LEU A 587 -0.81 4.32 14.45
C LEU A 587 0.72 4.14 14.36
N ILE A 588 1.38 3.97 15.51
CA ILE A 588 2.81 3.64 15.59
C ILE A 588 3.07 2.26 14.96
N ASP A 589 2.31 1.24 15.35
CA ASP A 589 2.41 -0.13 14.82
C ASP A 589 2.13 -0.18 13.30
N ALA A 590 1.12 0.58 12.83
CA ALA A 590 0.85 0.80 11.41
C ALA A 590 2.04 1.42 10.66
N TYR A 591 2.70 2.42 11.26
CA TYR A 591 3.87 3.07 10.68
C TYR A 591 5.08 2.13 10.61
N ILE A 592 5.39 1.40 11.69
CA ILE A 592 6.50 0.42 11.69
C ILE A 592 6.26 -0.68 10.64
N GLN A 593 5.07 -1.28 10.58
CA GLN A 593 4.75 -2.29 9.55
C GLN A 593 4.88 -1.73 8.12
N THR A 594 4.51 -0.47 7.92
CA THR A 594 4.68 0.22 6.63
C THR A 594 6.16 0.39 6.28
N VAL A 595 6.98 0.90 7.22
CA VAL A 595 8.43 1.07 7.04
C VAL A 595 9.12 -0.26 6.71
N LEU A 596 8.87 -1.31 7.50
CA LEU A 596 9.46 -2.64 7.27
C LEU A 596 9.14 -3.17 5.86
N SER A 597 7.89 -3.01 5.41
CA SER A 597 7.44 -3.47 4.09
C SER A 597 8.04 -2.68 2.92
N VAL A 598 8.31 -1.39 3.10
CA VAL A 598 9.05 -0.58 2.12
C VAL A 598 10.51 -1.04 2.03
N ILE A 599 11.17 -1.27 3.17
CA ILE A 599 12.56 -1.76 3.22
C ILE A 599 12.67 -3.13 2.53
N ALA A 600 11.71 -4.04 2.77
CA ALA A 600 11.67 -5.33 2.10
C ALA A 600 11.60 -5.21 0.57
N ILE A 601 10.70 -4.37 0.06
CA ILE A 601 10.51 -4.16 -1.39
C ILE A 601 11.69 -3.41 -2.01
N ASP A 602 12.31 -2.46 -1.29
CA ASP A 602 13.53 -1.78 -1.75
C ASP A 602 14.73 -2.72 -1.80
N LYS A 603 14.90 -3.60 -0.80
CA LYS A 603 15.90 -4.69 -0.84
C LYS A 603 15.65 -5.69 -1.98
N MET A 604 14.39 -6.00 -2.28
CA MET A 604 14.03 -6.80 -3.46
C MET A 604 14.37 -6.06 -4.76
N ALA A 605 14.10 -4.75 -4.85
CA ALA A 605 14.48 -3.94 -5.99
C ALA A 605 16.00 -3.89 -6.19
N GLN A 606 16.78 -3.78 -5.11
CA GLN A 606 18.24 -3.87 -5.17
C GLN A 606 18.73 -5.26 -5.62
N ARG A 607 18.10 -6.35 -5.17
CA ARG A 607 18.42 -7.73 -5.61
C ARG A 607 18.16 -7.95 -7.10
N LEU A 608 17.16 -7.29 -7.67
CA LEU A 608 16.81 -7.36 -9.10
C LEU A 608 17.66 -6.45 -9.99
N MET A 609 18.63 -5.71 -9.45
CA MET A 609 19.47 -4.76 -10.20
C MET A 609 20.96 -5.14 -10.11
N LYS A 610 21.38 -6.10 -10.94
CA LYS A 610 22.77 -6.57 -11.01
C LYS A 610 23.68 -5.59 -11.74
N ASP A 611 24.98 -5.68 -11.49
CA ASP A 611 25.99 -4.88 -12.19
C ASP A 611 25.99 -5.19 -13.69
N ALA A 612 26.04 -4.13 -14.50
CA ALA A 612 26.22 -4.27 -15.94
C ALA A 612 27.64 -4.76 -16.25
N PRO A 613 27.82 -5.63 -17.27
CA PRO A 613 29.15 -6.00 -17.77
C PRO A 613 30.01 -4.77 -18.06
N SER A 614 31.33 -4.89 -17.87
CA SER A 614 32.30 -3.84 -18.25
C SER A 614 32.28 -3.50 -19.76
N THR A 615 31.73 -4.41 -20.57
CA THR A 615 31.51 -4.27 -22.02
C THR A 615 30.16 -3.66 -22.40
N ALA A 616 29.27 -3.37 -21.44
CA ALA A 616 27.98 -2.75 -21.72
C ALA A 616 28.16 -1.32 -22.24
N PRO A 617 27.36 -0.85 -23.21
CA PRO A 617 27.44 0.52 -23.72
C PRO A 617 27.05 1.52 -22.64
N ARG A 618 28.04 2.26 -22.14
CA ARG A 618 27.87 3.38 -21.20
C ARG A 618 27.87 4.69 -21.96
N ASP A 619 26.94 5.58 -21.65
CA ASP A 619 26.97 6.95 -22.15
C ASP A 619 28.01 7.74 -21.35
N PRO A 620 29.04 8.34 -21.97
CA PRO A 620 30.10 9.04 -21.24
C PRO A 620 29.59 10.28 -20.48
N ASN A 621 28.40 10.80 -20.83
CA ASN A 621 27.77 11.93 -20.15
C ASN A 621 26.91 11.49 -18.96
N TYR A 622 26.45 10.23 -18.93
CA TYR A 622 25.53 9.69 -17.92
C TYR A 622 26.06 8.35 -17.37
N PRO A 623 27.16 8.37 -16.58
CA PRO A 623 27.87 7.15 -16.17
C PRO A 623 27.07 6.18 -15.30
N TRP A 624 25.95 6.64 -14.70
CA TRP A 624 24.99 5.80 -13.97
C TRP A 624 24.00 5.07 -14.90
N TYR A 625 23.77 5.58 -16.11
CA TYR A 625 22.85 4.98 -17.07
C TYR A 625 23.46 3.67 -17.60
N ASN A 626 22.72 2.58 -17.44
CA ASN A 626 23.20 1.21 -17.65
C ASN A 626 24.42 0.81 -16.80
N GLU A 627 24.66 1.44 -15.64
CA GLU A 627 25.61 0.91 -14.64
C GLU A 627 25.08 -0.36 -13.97
N LYS A 628 23.78 -0.39 -13.68
CA LYS A 628 23.02 -1.56 -13.27
C LYS A 628 22.05 -1.98 -14.37
N ILE A 629 21.77 -3.27 -14.49
CA ILE A 629 20.78 -3.85 -15.40
C ILE A 629 19.76 -4.67 -14.60
N PHE A 630 18.52 -4.71 -15.10
CA PHE A 630 17.48 -5.53 -14.49
C PHE A 630 17.77 -7.02 -14.70
N ASP A 631 17.71 -7.80 -13.63
CA ASP A 631 17.96 -9.24 -13.67
C ASP A 631 16.68 -9.99 -14.09
N PHE A 632 16.40 -10.00 -15.38
CA PHE A 632 15.24 -10.72 -15.95
C PHE A 632 15.25 -12.22 -15.64
N GLU A 633 16.42 -12.87 -15.55
CA GLU A 633 16.55 -14.29 -15.22
C GLU A 633 16.11 -14.57 -13.77
N LEU A 634 16.60 -13.76 -12.83
CA LEU A 634 16.14 -13.82 -11.43
C LEU A 634 14.67 -13.40 -11.31
N PHE A 635 14.22 -12.41 -12.07
CA PHE A 635 12.84 -11.94 -12.04
C PHE A 635 11.86 -13.01 -12.55
N GLU A 636 12.14 -13.68 -13.66
CA GLU A 636 11.33 -14.78 -14.19
C GLU A 636 11.31 -15.97 -13.22
N ALA A 637 12.45 -16.35 -12.63
CA ALA A 637 12.51 -17.41 -11.63
C ALA A 637 11.67 -17.09 -10.36
N LEU A 638 11.52 -15.80 -10.02
CA LEU A 638 10.70 -15.36 -8.89
C LEU A 638 9.25 -15.05 -9.28
N ASN A 639 8.96 -14.67 -10.52
CA ASN A 639 7.64 -14.31 -11.04
C ASN A 639 7.40 -14.94 -12.44
N PRO A 640 7.26 -16.28 -12.53
CA PRO A 640 7.09 -16.99 -13.80
C PRO A 640 5.66 -16.84 -14.32
N ASP A 641 5.41 -15.70 -14.96
CA ASP A 641 4.15 -15.30 -15.59
C ASP A 641 4.47 -14.60 -16.91
N LYS A 642 4.27 -15.32 -18.02
CA LYS A 642 4.67 -14.83 -19.35
C LYS A 642 3.91 -13.56 -19.74
N ALA A 643 2.64 -13.45 -19.36
CA ALA A 643 1.82 -12.28 -19.69
C ALA A 643 2.28 -11.00 -18.95
N LEU A 644 3.04 -11.12 -17.85
CA LEU A 644 3.78 -9.98 -17.28
C LEU A 644 5.10 -9.72 -18.02
N LEU A 645 5.87 -10.77 -18.34
CA LEU A 645 7.17 -10.62 -18.98
C LEU A 645 7.06 -9.98 -20.39
N ASP A 646 6.05 -10.40 -21.16
CA ASP A 646 5.70 -9.83 -22.47
C ASP A 646 5.18 -8.37 -22.37
N GLU A 647 4.84 -7.86 -21.17
CA GLU A 647 4.40 -6.47 -20.95
C GLU A 647 5.54 -5.49 -20.63
N ILE A 648 6.73 -5.96 -20.28
CA ILE A 648 7.80 -5.11 -19.75
C ILE A 648 8.60 -4.46 -20.89
N VAL A 649 8.57 -3.13 -20.98
CA VAL A 649 9.51 -2.38 -21.82
C VAL A 649 10.87 -2.26 -21.14
N MET A 650 11.94 -2.41 -21.92
CA MET A 650 13.33 -2.39 -21.46
C MET A 650 13.85 -0.95 -21.32
#